data_AF-A0A8H4L4B3-F1
#
_entry.id   AF-A0A8H4L4B3-F1
#
_cell.length_a   1.000
_cell.length_b   1.000
_cell.length_c   1.000
_cell.angle_alpha   90.00
_cell.angle_beta   90.00
_cell.angle_gamma   90.00
#
_symmetry.space_group_name_H-M   'P 1'
#
loop_
_entity.id
_entity.type
_entity.pdbx_description
1 polymer ?
#
loop_
_entity_poly.entity_id
_entity_poly.type
_entity_poly.pdbx_seq_one_letter_code
_entity_poly.pdbx_strand_id
1 'polypeptide(L)'
;MTAAQWDAPLRAKVATGWNLHNATLDDSLDFFILFSSVVSMTGNRTQASYATGNSFLNRLAAERRASGRTGVSVAVPAMSGIGVLADNESLLACFDTAGLAAGGEHELESFMEAAVRESHRPDGRSFIGMGLQMFATVDGALQTRPSQNQVFWADFAEFGCLMDHRRELSGCGGPENRHLGEQLRAAEEDEAHRLLLGQFLPCLANVLGYKLEALDPSSSIAAYGLGSLNAVACRYWFFKEVSVDVAVFDILGCRSINELVTRVISKLKDEAGAAKATVSLPEPCQLPENSLRPLSQSQRRLWLLHKFLADKTVYNLLLICHVEGTVQDNLLEQAWQTLFDRHEVLRSRIVDTPDGLQQLPVHGYKFHLDVVECSDVDYATKMELFKSPSSAALFLASHHLAWDRSSVKVVFDEVTTIYQSLADGKAPDASLEPVDFQFVDFQFVDFTHWQNQWLSMDAFKDPLITYWREQLEGIPESVSLLPLVHTDRRPIIKQHVTGTTSLTLDSALGRRIKSFCASHALTPFMLMTAAVAALVGRLTGDRDVVVGITDGDRGHSAFDRLVGFSINMLPIRCRIDPEGDMSILDLLEQFRTSCLQAYEHRALPFDLLLQNLPGLPRRTAHGPVFQIMVNYQMHGSFAPVEFGNDFRFARYDHFNARNETDFTLDVEEAPDASLRCVFEFDTALYRASPMDEFARIYSTFVSQIVDCDDQLEFNAVPLVSADDEALIAAVYLVWVSFCCNKEHNILTHQSIITNANTVA
;
A
#
# COMPACT_ATOMS: atom_id res chain seq x y z
N MET A 1 -32.48 12.19 -27.89
CA MET A 1 -32.70 13.31 -26.96
C MET A 1 -33.13 14.53 -27.75
N THR A 2 -34.30 15.09 -27.49
CA THR A 2 -34.78 16.30 -28.17
C THR A 2 -34.17 17.56 -27.56
N ALA A 3 -34.21 18.70 -28.25
CA ALA A 3 -33.76 19.99 -27.70
C ALA A 3 -34.49 20.33 -26.38
N ALA A 4 -35.79 20.04 -26.28
CA ALA A 4 -36.55 20.23 -25.05
C ALA A 4 -36.06 19.34 -23.88
N GLN A 5 -35.67 18.09 -24.15
CA GLN A 5 -35.08 17.19 -23.14
C GLN A 5 -33.66 17.63 -22.74
N TRP A 6 -32.92 18.28 -23.64
CA TRP A 6 -31.62 18.89 -23.35
C TRP A 6 -31.74 20.13 -22.47
N ASP A 7 -32.68 21.01 -22.80
CA ASP A 7 -32.85 22.27 -22.11
C ASP A 7 -33.48 22.14 -20.72
N ALA A 8 -34.27 21.09 -20.46
CA ALA A 8 -35.01 20.97 -19.20
C ALA A 8 -34.09 20.88 -17.95
N PRO A 9 -33.08 19.97 -17.87
CA PRO A 9 -32.15 19.93 -16.74
C PRO A 9 -31.26 21.17 -16.67
N LEU A 10 -30.85 21.70 -17.83
CA LEU A 10 -30.04 22.91 -17.91
C LEU A 10 -30.79 24.13 -17.38
N ARG A 11 -32.05 24.33 -17.77
CA ARG A 11 -32.86 25.45 -17.27
C ARG A 11 -33.03 25.36 -15.76
N ALA A 12 -33.31 24.17 -15.21
CA ALA A 12 -33.46 23.99 -13.77
C ALA A 12 -32.17 24.27 -12.99
N LYS A 13 -31.00 23.92 -13.52
CA LYS A 13 -29.71 24.13 -12.84
C LYS A 13 -29.13 25.51 -13.14
N VAL A 14 -29.00 25.85 -14.42
CA VAL A 14 -28.38 27.09 -14.91
C VAL A 14 -29.24 28.30 -14.60
N ALA A 15 -30.52 28.31 -15.00
CA ALA A 15 -31.34 29.51 -14.80
C ALA A 15 -31.60 29.76 -13.32
N THR A 16 -31.87 28.72 -12.53
CA THR A 16 -32.06 28.86 -11.07
C THR A 16 -30.78 29.32 -10.39
N GLY A 17 -29.64 28.66 -10.66
CA GLY A 17 -28.35 29.04 -10.08
C GLY A 17 -27.97 30.47 -10.45
N TRP A 18 -28.11 30.85 -11.72
CA TRP A 18 -27.79 32.19 -12.22
C TRP A 18 -28.73 33.27 -11.66
N ASN A 19 -30.03 33.01 -11.63
CA ASN A 19 -30.99 33.96 -11.08
C ASN A 19 -30.79 34.16 -9.58
N LEU A 20 -30.55 33.07 -8.83
CA LEU A 20 -30.25 33.16 -7.40
C LEU A 20 -28.92 33.89 -7.16
N HIS A 21 -27.92 33.68 -8.01
CA HIS A 21 -26.68 34.43 -7.96
C HIS A 21 -26.91 35.93 -8.15
N ASN A 22 -27.61 36.33 -9.22
CA ASN A 22 -27.90 37.73 -9.51
C ASN A 22 -28.75 38.40 -8.42
N ALA A 23 -29.72 37.68 -7.87
CA ALA A 23 -30.59 38.18 -6.81
C ALA A 23 -29.85 38.42 -5.48
N THR A 24 -28.67 37.80 -5.30
CA THR A 24 -27.89 37.82 -4.05
C THR A 24 -26.51 38.45 -4.22
N LEU A 25 -26.32 39.31 -5.23
CA LEU A 25 -25.03 39.95 -5.51
C LEU A 25 -24.60 40.91 -4.41
N ASP A 26 -25.58 41.54 -3.77
CA ASP A 26 -25.42 42.57 -2.74
C ASP A 26 -25.72 42.06 -1.32
N ASP A 27 -26.10 40.78 -1.19
CA ASP A 27 -26.43 40.16 0.09
C ASP A 27 -25.18 39.58 0.78
N SER A 28 -25.08 39.77 2.09
CA SER A 28 -24.12 39.07 2.95
C SER A 28 -24.73 37.75 3.41
N LEU A 29 -24.34 36.65 2.77
CA LEU A 29 -24.88 35.32 3.05
C LEU A 29 -23.95 34.48 3.92
N ASP A 30 -24.53 33.84 4.95
CA ASP A 30 -23.86 32.83 5.77
C ASP A 30 -23.43 31.61 4.95
N PHE A 31 -24.27 31.17 4.02
CA PHE A 31 -23.97 30.08 3.08
C PHE A 31 -24.67 30.28 1.74
N PHE A 32 -24.07 29.73 0.68
CA PHE A 32 -24.69 29.64 -0.66
C PHE A 32 -24.31 28.28 -1.25
N ILE A 33 -25.21 27.30 -1.08
CA ILE A 33 -24.94 25.90 -1.38
C ILE A 33 -25.64 25.50 -2.68
N LEU A 34 -24.86 25.08 -3.67
CA LEU A 34 -25.33 24.62 -4.97
C LEU A 34 -25.26 23.10 -5.04
N PHE A 35 -26.43 22.45 -5.12
CA PHE A 35 -26.52 21.00 -5.24
C PHE A 35 -26.11 20.59 -6.65
N SER A 36 -24.90 20.06 -6.76
CA SER A 36 -24.31 19.44 -7.94
C SER A 36 -24.44 17.92 -7.86
N SER A 37 -23.81 17.21 -8.78
CA SER A 37 -23.82 15.75 -8.81
C SER A 37 -22.47 15.22 -9.28
N VAL A 38 -22.10 14.03 -8.82
CA VAL A 38 -20.87 13.33 -9.21
C VAL A 38 -20.72 13.19 -10.73
N VAL A 39 -21.84 13.13 -11.47
CA VAL A 39 -21.83 13.03 -12.93
C VAL A 39 -21.31 14.28 -13.65
N SER A 40 -21.23 15.43 -12.97
CA SER A 40 -20.50 16.60 -13.47
C SER A 40 -18.98 16.39 -13.54
N MET A 41 -18.47 15.41 -12.80
CA MET A 41 -17.05 15.07 -12.73
C MET A 41 -16.73 13.82 -13.54
N THR A 42 -17.55 12.77 -13.39
CA THR A 42 -17.33 11.46 -14.01
C THR A 42 -17.91 11.38 -15.42
N GLY A 43 -18.89 12.24 -15.73
CA GLY A 43 -19.78 12.04 -16.86
C GLY A 43 -20.74 10.87 -16.63
N ASN A 44 -21.79 10.81 -17.44
CA ASN A 44 -22.67 9.65 -17.59
C ASN A 44 -23.33 9.73 -18.99
N ARG A 45 -23.30 8.63 -19.75
CA ARG A 45 -23.76 8.54 -21.14
C ARG A 45 -25.21 9.00 -21.36
N THR A 46 -26.07 8.90 -20.35
CA THR A 46 -27.50 9.29 -20.46
C THR A 46 -27.83 10.63 -19.82
N GLN A 47 -26.85 11.27 -19.17
CA GLN A 47 -27.07 12.48 -18.35
C GLN A 47 -26.22 13.67 -18.80
N ALA A 48 -25.84 13.75 -20.08
CA ALA A 48 -24.98 14.81 -20.60
C ALA A 48 -25.49 16.24 -20.27
N SER A 49 -26.79 16.53 -20.44
CA SER A 49 -27.36 17.85 -20.09
C SER A 49 -27.36 18.10 -18.58
N TYR A 50 -27.58 17.07 -17.77
CA TYR A 50 -27.56 17.15 -16.32
C TYR A 50 -26.14 17.34 -15.78
N ALA A 51 -25.16 16.60 -16.30
CA ALA A 51 -23.73 16.78 -16.03
C ALA A 51 -23.26 18.19 -16.41
N THR A 52 -23.71 18.70 -17.56
CA THR A 52 -23.41 20.07 -18.02
C THR A 52 -24.00 21.11 -17.07
N GLY A 53 -25.26 20.96 -16.65
CA GLY A 53 -25.90 21.88 -15.71
C GLY A 53 -25.25 21.89 -14.33
N ASN A 54 -24.85 20.72 -13.83
CA ASN A 54 -24.11 20.59 -12.58
C ASN A 54 -22.67 21.15 -12.70
N SER A 55 -22.02 21.00 -13.87
CA SER A 55 -20.72 21.62 -14.14
C SER A 55 -20.81 23.15 -14.12
N PHE A 56 -21.89 23.72 -14.65
CA PHE A 56 -22.17 25.15 -14.53
C PHE A 56 -22.31 25.57 -13.07
N LEU A 57 -23.03 24.83 -12.24
CA LEU A 57 -23.13 25.12 -10.81
C LEU A 57 -21.78 25.08 -10.11
N ASN A 58 -20.92 24.12 -10.46
CA ASN A 58 -19.56 24.04 -9.93
C ASN A 58 -18.74 25.28 -10.30
N ARG A 59 -18.82 25.71 -11.56
CA ARG A 59 -18.13 26.93 -11.99
C ARG A 59 -18.72 28.17 -11.33
N LEU A 60 -20.04 28.26 -11.18
CA LEU A 60 -20.71 29.39 -10.54
C LEU A 60 -20.29 29.54 -9.07
N ALA A 61 -20.16 28.44 -8.33
CA ALA A 61 -19.62 28.48 -6.96
C ALA A 61 -18.18 29.02 -6.92
N ALA A 62 -17.33 28.59 -7.86
CA ALA A 62 -15.97 29.08 -7.99
C ALA A 62 -15.90 30.58 -8.35
N GLU A 63 -16.75 31.06 -9.26
CA GLU A 63 -16.82 32.48 -9.64
C GLU A 63 -17.30 33.37 -8.49
N ARG A 64 -18.30 32.90 -7.72
CA ARG A 64 -18.76 33.61 -6.52
C ARG A 64 -17.61 33.80 -5.54
N ARG A 65 -16.86 32.73 -5.26
CA ARG A 65 -15.68 32.75 -4.39
C ARG A 65 -14.59 33.68 -4.90
N ALA A 66 -14.24 33.59 -6.19
CA ALA A 66 -13.24 34.44 -6.82
C ALA A 66 -13.60 35.94 -6.72
N SER A 67 -14.90 36.24 -6.64
CA SER A 67 -15.42 37.60 -6.47
C SER A 67 -15.66 37.99 -5.01
N GLY A 68 -15.09 37.26 -4.04
CA GLY A 68 -15.20 37.53 -2.61
C GLY A 68 -16.57 37.21 -2.00
N ARG A 69 -17.40 36.41 -2.67
CA ARG A 69 -18.75 36.04 -2.23
C ARG A 69 -18.83 34.59 -1.80
N THR A 70 -19.73 34.31 -0.86
CA THR A 70 -20.03 32.96 -0.38
C THR A 70 -20.55 32.08 -1.53
N GLY A 71 -19.99 30.87 -1.65
CA GLY A 71 -20.36 29.92 -2.70
C GLY A 71 -19.67 28.56 -2.56
N VAL A 72 -20.46 27.50 -2.43
CA VAL A 72 -20.00 26.10 -2.41
C VAL A 72 -20.92 25.30 -3.29
N SER A 73 -20.39 24.46 -4.18
CA SER A 73 -21.18 23.39 -4.79
C SER A 73 -20.86 22.04 -4.18
N VAL A 74 -21.88 21.20 -4.01
CA VAL A 74 -21.78 19.89 -3.35
C VAL A 74 -22.23 18.83 -4.34
N ALA A 75 -21.37 17.85 -4.66
CA ALA A 75 -21.76 16.71 -5.48
C ALA A 75 -22.48 15.66 -4.63
N VAL A 76 -23.81 15.75 -4.58
CA VAL A 76 -24.64 14.82 -3.79
C VAL A 76 -24.80 13.50 -4.56
N PRO A 77 -24.66 12.32 -3.91
CA PRO A 77 -24.98 11.04 -4.52
C PRO A 77 -26.48 10.93 -4.79
N ALA A 78 -26.91 9.84 -5.43
CA ALA A 78 -28.33 9.56 -5.51
C ALA A 78 -28.85 9.19 -4.11
N MET A 79 -29.98 9.74 -3.68
CA MET A 79 -30.42 9.60 -2.29
C MET A 79 -31.48 8.51 -2.16
N SER A 80 -31.26 7.51 -1.30
CA SER A 80 -32.22 6.47 -0.93
C SER A 80 -32.97 6.85 0.36
N GLY A 81 -34.23 6.44 0.49
CA GLY A 81 -35.09 6.80 1.63
C GLY A 81 -35.57 8.26 1.65
N ILE A 82 -34.88 9.17 0.96
CA ILE A 82 -35.28 10.58 0.74
C ILE A 82 -34.94 11.01 -0.70
N GLY A 83 -35.63 12.02 -1.23
CA GLY A 83 -35.31 12.56 -2.55
C GLY A 83 -35.73 11.67 -3.73
N VAL A 84 -34.98 11.72 -4.84
CA VAL A 84 -35.42 11.16 -6.14
C VAL A 84 -35.58 9.64 -6.15
N LEU A 85 -34.93 8.92 -5.22
CA LEU A 85 -35.04 7.46 -5.13
C LEU A 85 -35.89 6.97 -3.94
N ALA A 86 -36.52 7.87 -3.17
CA ALA A 86 -37.25 7.49 -1.95
C ALA A 86 -38.35 6.44 -2.18
N ASP A 87 -39.07 6.54 -3.31
CA ASP A 87 -40.25 5.71 -3.64
C ASP A 87 -40.13 5.04 -5.01
N ASN A 88 -38.90 4.85 -5.52
CA ASN A 88 -38.69 4.34 -6.87
C ASN A 88 -37.78 3.12 -6.89
N GLU A 89 -38.33 1.97 -6.47
CA GLU A 89 -37.66 0.67 -6.46
C GLU A 89 -37.05 0.31 -7.82
N SER A 90 -37.71 0.69 -8.92
CA SER A 90 -37.20 0.43 -10.27
C SER A 90 -35.96 1.26 -10.62
N LEU A 91 -35.89 2.51 -10.15
CA LEU A 91 -34.72 3.36 -10.35
C LEU A 91 -33.60 3.01 -9.36
N LEU A 92 -33.95 2.66 -8.12
CA LEU A 92 -33.01 2.09 -7.14
C LEU A 92 -32.31 0.86 -7.73
N ALA A 93 -33.08 -0.08 -8.29
CA ALA A 93 -32.54 -1.25 -8.97
C ALA A 93 -31.65 -0.89 -10.17
N CYS A 94 -31.97 0.18 -10.93
CA CYS A 94 -31.08 0.68 -12.00
C CYS A 94 -29.78 1.31 -11.48
N PHE A 95 -29.82 2.00 -10.33
CA PHE A 95 -28.63 2.55 -9.68
C PHE A 95 -27.74 1.43 -9.11
N ASP A 96 -28.36 0.41 -8.50
CA ASP A 96 -27.68 -0.80 -8.02
C ASP A 96 -27.00 -1.55 -9.18
N THR A 97 -27.71 -1.75 -10.31
CA THR A 97 -27.19 -2.42 -11.53
C THR A 97 -25.99 -1.67 -12.15
N ALA A 98 -25.91 -0.36 -11.96
CA ALA A 98 -24.83 0.49 -12.47
C ALA A 98 -23.63 0.61 -11.51
N GLY A 99 -23.67 -0.07 -10.35
CA GLY A 99 -22.66 0.05 -9.31
C GLY A 99 -22.65 1.42 -8.62
N LEU A 100 -23.76 2.16 -8.69
CA LEU A 100 -23.94 3.48 -8.09
C LEU A 100 -24.73 3.33 -6.78
N ALA A 101 -24.03 3.22 -5.65
CA ALA A 101 -24.73 3.16 -4.36
C ALA A 101 -25.45 4.49 -4.05
N ALA A 102 -26.55 4.40 -3.31
CA ALA A 102 -27.38 5.52 -2.93
C ALA A 102 -27.08 5.96 -1.49
N GLY A 103 -26.99 7.27 -1.25
CA GLY A 103 -26.75 7.85 0.06
C GLY A 103 -28.01 8.03 0.89
N GLY A 104 -27.89 7.96 2.21
CA GLY A 104 -29.01 8.09 3.15
C GLY A 104 -29.15 9.48 3.78
N GLU A 105 -30.20 9.67 4.59
CA GLU A 105 -30.49 10.95 5.28
C GLU A 105 -29.32 11.45 6.14
N HIS A 106 -28.66 10.57 6.90
CA HIS A 106 -27.54 10.95 7.76
C HIS A 106 -26.29 11.42 6.98
N GLU A 107 -26.09 10.89 5.77
CA GLU A 107 -25.02 11.35 4.90
C GLU A 107 -25.32 12.76 4.39
N LEU A 108 -26.59 13.07 4.06
CA LEU A 108 -27.04 14.41 3.67
C LEU A 108 -26.81 15.45 4.76
N GLU A 109 -27.05 15.13 6.02
CA GLU A 109 -26.77 16.03 7.14
C GLU A 109 -25.28 16.38 7.22
N SER A 110 -24.41 15.36 7.10
CA SER A 110 -22.96 15.55 7.06
C SER A 110 -22.52 16.39 5.85
N PHE A 111 -23.14 16.21 4.69
CA PHE A 111 -22.91 17.04 3.49
C PHE A 111 -23.24 18.50 3.74
N MET A 112 -24.39 18.76 4.36
CA MET A 112 -24.85 20.12 4.63
C MET A 112 -23.99 20.81 5.67
N GLU A 113 -23.58 20.11 6.72
CA GLU A 113 -22.67 20.66 7.73
C GLU A 113 -21.32 21.06 7.12
N ALA A 114 -20.72 20.20 6.29
CA ALA A 114 -19.47 20.49 5.60
C ALA A 114 -19.60 21.71 4.66
N ALA A 115 -20.71 21.80 3.92
CA ALA A 115 -20.96 22.88 2.97
C ALA A 115 -21.20 24.24 3.64
N VAL A 116 -21.92 24.28 4.76
CA VAL A 116 -22.10 25.49 5.57
C VAL A 116 -20.75 25.94 6.16
N ARG A 117 -19.98 25.01 6.73
CA ARG A 117 -18.67 25.32 7.31
C ARG A 117 -17.69 25.85 6.27
N GLU A 118 -17.64 25.24 5.08
CA GLU A 118 -16.79 25.72 3.99
C GLU A 118 -17.21 27.11 3.49
N SER A 119 -18.51 27.42 3.53
CA SER A 119 -19.03 28.73 3.13
C SER A 119 -18.51 29.87 4.02
N HIS A 120 -18.20 29.61 5.29
CA HIS A 120 -17.67 30.60 6.23
C HIS A 120 -16.16 30.85 6.12
N ARG A 121 -15.44 30.04 5.33
CA ARG A 121 -13.98 30.15 5.18
C ARG A 121 -13.61 31.06 4.01
N PRO A 122 -12.84 32.15 4.23
CA PRO A 122 -12.33 33.00 3.14
C PRO A 122 -11.45 32.24 2.12
N ASP A 123 -10.75 31.20 2.58
CA ASP A 123 -9.87 30.30 1.83
C ASP A 123 -10.51 28.94 1.49
N GLY A 124 -11.79 28.76 1.81
CA GLY A 124 -12.48 27.48 1.68
C GLY A 124 -12.69 27.02 0.25
N ARG A 125 -13.02 25.74 0.06
CA ARG A 125 -13.20 25.17 -1.28
C ARG A 125 -14.51 25.61 -1.91
N SER A 126 -14.49 25.95 -3.19
CA SER A 126 -15.72 26.23 -3.95
C SER A 126 -16.51 24.97 -4.31
N PHE A 127 -15.95 23.78 -4.06
CA PHE A 127 -16.55 22.49 -4.40
C PHE A 127 -16.25 21.44 -3.31
N ILE A 128 -17.28 20.68 -2.96
CA ILE A 128 -17.21 19.51 -2.06
C ILE A 128 -17.67 18.29 -2.84
N GLY A 129 -16.74 17.36 -3.06
CA GLY A 129 -17.04 16.00 -3.52
C GLY A 129 -16.84 15.02 -2.36
N MET A 130 -17.92 14.50 -1.80
CA MET A 130 -17.92 13.35 -0.88
C MET A 130 -19.03 12.39 -1.28
N GLY A 131 -18.91 11.12 -0.92
CA GLY A 131 -19.73 10.02 -1.46
C GLY A 131 -19.00 9.13 -2.48
N LEU A 132 -17.66 9.14 -2.46
CA LEU A 132 -16.83 8.55 -3.52
C LEU A 132 -16.14 7.23 -3.15
N GLN A 133 -16.36 6.74 -1.93
CA GLN A 133 -16.11 5.33 -1.59
C GLN A 133 -17.28 4.42 -2.05
N MET A 134 -18.23 4.96 -2.81
CA MET A 134 -19.40 4.28 -3.36
C MET A 134 -19.16 3.84 -4.81
N PHE A 135 -18.36 2.81 -5.01
CA PHE A 135 -18.34 2.06 -6.27
C PHE A 135 -18.00 0.58 -5.99
N ALA A 136 -18.95 -0.12 -5.36
CA ALA A 136 -19.01 -1.59 -5.29
C ALA A 136 -20.28 -2.04 -4.54
N THR A 137 -21.08 -3.05 -4.94
CA THR A 137 -21.14 -3.95 -6.12
C THR A 137 -22.48 -4.74 -6.04
N VAL A 138 -22.79 -5.57 -7.06
CA VAL A 138 -23.52 -6.88 -7.08
C VAL A 138 -24.40 -6.86 -8.34
N ASP A 139 -24.03 -7.33 -9.54
CA ASP A 139 -23.95 -8.76 -9.88
C ASP A 139 -23.55 -9.05 -11.37
N GLY A 140 -22.79 -8.20 -12.06
CA GLY A 140 -22.35 -8.30 -13.47
C GLY A 140 -22.46 -9.66 -14.21
N ALA A 141 -23.69 -10.09 -14.53
CA ALA A 141 -23.97 -11.32 -15.24
C ALA A 141 -24.96 -11.06 -16.39
N LEU A 142 -24.54 -11.44 -17.59
CA LEU A 142 -25.44 -11.68 -18.72
C LEU A 142 -26.34 -12.88 -18.40
N GLN A 143 -27.66 -12.66 -18.35
CA GLN A 143 -28.59 -13.78 -18.50
C GLN A 143 -28.58 -14.29 -19.94
N THR A 144 -27.96 -15.45 -20.17
CA THR A 144 -28.25 -16.28 -21.36
C THR A 144 -28.48 -17.74 -21.01
N ARG A 145 -29.78 -18.10 -20.99
CA ARG A 145 -30.52 -19.37 -21.13
C ARG A 145 -29.90 -20.74 -20.71
N PRO A 146 -30.74 -21.67 -20.17
CA PRO A 146 -30.33 -22.99 -19.66
C PRO A 146 -30.12 -24.07 -20.74
N SER A 147 -29.59 -23.70 -21.91
CA SER A 147 -29.49 -24.63 -23.04
C SER A 147 -28.25 -24.38 -23.89
N GLN A 148 -27.07 -24.61 -23.32
CA GLN A 148 -25.85 -24.88 -24.08
C GLN A 148 -25.07 -25.99 -23.38
N ASN A 149 -25.52 -27.22 -23.60
CA ASN A 149 -24.69 -28.41 -23.46
C ASN A 149 -23.66 -28.37 -24.58
N GLN A 150 -22.36 -28.42 -24.26
CA GLN A 150 -21.37 -29.20 -25.00
C GLN A 150 -19.98 -29.05 -24.37
N VAL A 151 -19.71 -29.95 -23.42
CA VAL A 151 -18.39 -30.60 -23.30
C VAL A 151 -18.15 -31.32 -24.62
N PHE A 152 -17.11 -30.97 -25.38
CA PHE A 152 -16.69 -31.81 -26.49
C PHE A 152 -15.27 -31.53 -26.99
N TRP A 153 -14.23 -31.83 -26.20
CA TRP A 153 -12.90 -32.24 -26.73
C TRP A 153 -12.16 -33.22 -25.79
N ALA A 154 -12.88 -33.92 -24.91
CA ALA A 154 -12.27 -34.92 -24.01
C ALA A 154 -12.12 -36.33 -24.63
N ASP A 155 -12.57 -36.56 -25.88
CA ASP A 155 -12.68 -37.90 -26.45
C ASP A 155 -11.99 -38.10 -27.82
N PHE A 156 -10.90 -37.38 -28.10
CA PHE A 156 -10.07 -37.66 -29.28
C PHE A 156 -8.79 -38.38 -28.88
N ALA A 157 -8.71 -39.68 -29.20
CA ALA A 157 -7.53 -40.52 -28.98
C ALA A 157 -6.32 -40.10 -29.84
N GLU A 158 -6.51 -39.17 -30.79
CA GLU A 158 -5.48 -38.68 -31.69
C GLU A 158 -4.67 -37.48 -31.16
N PHE A 159 -4.93 -36.99 -29.95
CA PHE A 159 -4.13 -35.95 -29.27
C PHE A 159 -3.34 -36.42 -28.04
N GLY A 160 -3.26 -37.74 -27.80
CA GLY A 160 -2.44 -38.31 -26.72
C GLY A 160 -0.92 -38.12 -26.88
N CYS A 161 -0.46 -37.60 -28.02
CA CYS A 161 0.96 -37.45 -28.36
C CYS A 161 1.54 -36.07 -28.04
N LEU A 162 0.75 -35.14 -27.48
CA LEU A 162 1.19 -33.77 -27.13
C LEU A 162 1.42 -33.57 -25.62
N MET A 163 1.39 -34.65 -24.84
CA MET A 163 1.77 -34.67 -23.42
C MET A 163 2.73 -35.82 -23.14
N ASP A 164 3.81 -35.95 -23.93
CA ASP A 164 4.95 -36.76 -23.50
C ASP A 164 6.26 -36.39 -24.22
N HIS A 165 7.01 -35.45 -23.62
CA HIS A 165 8.45 -35.35 -23.78
C HIS A 165 9.14 -35.40 -22.41
N ARG A 166 8.84 -36.44 -21.62
CA ARG A 166 9.93 -37.14 -20.92
C ARG A 166 10.46 -38.20 -21.88
N ARG A 167 11.58 -37.95 -22.59
CA ARG A 167 12.39 -39.08 -23.08
C ARG A 167 13.90 -38.84 -23.04
N GLU A 168 14.51 -39.71 -22.25
CA GLU A 168 15.75 -40.42 -22.49
C GLU A 168 17.07 -39.67 -22.26
N LEU A 169 17.51 -39.68 -20.99
CA LEU A 169 18.84 -40.24 -20.72
C LEU A 169 18.67 -41.72 -20.38
N SER A 170 18.86 -42.56 -21.40
CA SER A 170 19.09 -43.97 -21.22
C SER A 170 20.37 -44.20 -20.43
N GLY A 171 20.28 -44.95 -19.33
CA GLY A 171 21.40 -45.72 -18.79
C GLY A 171 21.76 -45.43 -17.34
N CYS A 172 21.36 -46.36 -16.47
CA CYS A 172 21.88 -46.63 -15.13
C CYS A 172 21.46 -45.70 -13.98
N GLY A 173 20.72 -46.27 -12.99
CA GLY A 173 20.91 -45.89 -11.58
C GLY A 173 19.65 -45.63 -10.75
N GLY A 174 19.06 -46.69 -10.16
CA GLY A 174 18.46 -46.67 -8.81
C GLY A 174 17.22 -45.80 -8.51
N PRO A 175 16.65 -45.95 -7.29
CA PRO A 175 15.52 -45.14 -6.78
C PRO A 175 15.86 -43.65 -6.55
N GLU A 176 17.05 -43.19 -6.95
CA GLU A 176 17.56 -41.83 -6.71
C GLU A 176 17.13 -40.80 -7.78
N ASN A 177 16.37 -41.20 -8.80
CA ASN A 177 16.06 -40.34 -9.97
C ASN A 177 14.59 -39.85 -10.05
N ARG A 178 13.90 -39.74 -8.91
CA ARG A 178 12.57 -39.09 -8.80
C ARG A 178 12.73 -37.60 -8.46
N HIS A 179 11.87 -36.71 -8.95
CA HIS A 179 11.87 -35.31 -8.51
C HIS A 179 11.61 -35.23 -6.99
N LEU A 180 12.21 -34.26 -6.30
CA LEU A 180 12.19 -34.18 -4.83
C LEU A 180 10.76 -34.19 -4.27
N GLY A 181 9.81 -33.45 -4.88
CA GLY A 181 8.40 -33.50 -4.51
C GLY A 181 7.75 -34.90 -4.58
N GLU A 182 8.09 -35.72 -5.58
CA GLU A 182 7.58 -37.10 -5.69
C GLU A 182 8.21 -38.03 -4.63
N GLN A 183 9.49 -37.81 -4.28
CA GLN A 183 10.15 -38.54 -3.19
C GLN A 183 9.50 -38.22 -1.84
N LEU A 184 9.24 -36.94 -1.57
CA LEU A 184 8.65 -36.47 -0.32
C LEU A 184 7.21 -36.95 -0.13
N ARG A 185 6.41 -37.03 -1.20
CA ARG A 185 5.04 -37.59 -1.15
C ARG A 185 5.02 -39.08 -0.82
N ALA A 186 6.04 -39.83 -1.25
CA ALA A 186 6.13 -41.28 -1.01
C ALA A 186 6.81 -41.65 0.32
N ALA A 187 7.49 -40.70 0.97
CA ALA A 187 8.25 -40.92 2.19
C ALA A 187 7.39 -40.79 3.46
N GLU A 188 7.71 -41.62 4.45
CA GLU A 188 7.21 -41.46 5.83
C GLU A 188 7.64 -40.10 6.39
N GLU A 189 6.89 -39.56 7.34
CA GLU A 189 7.03 -38.16 7.79
C GLU A 189 8.46 -37.79 8.25
N ASP A 190 9.09 -38.66 9.04
CA ASP A 190 10.48 -38.47 9.51
C ASP A 190 11.53 -38.56 8.38
N GLU A 191 11.25 -39.35 7.34
CA GLU A 191 12.13 -39.50 6.18
C GLU A 191 11.98 -38.31 5.23
N ALA A 192 10.74 -37.87 4.99
CA ALA A 192 10.44 -36.66 4.23
C ALA A 192 11.07 -35.41 4.88
N HIS A 193 10.99 -35.31 6.21
CA HIS A 193 11.61 -34.22 6.97
C HIS A 193 13.12 -34.17 6.78
N ARG A 194 13.80 -35.30 6.94
CA ARG A 194 15.26 -35.41 6.76
C ARG A 194 15.69 -35.08 5.32
N LEU A 195 14.95 -35.58 4.32
CA LEU A 195 15.24 -35.35 2.90
C LEU A 195 15.07 -33.87 2.52
N LEU A 196 13.94 -33.27 2.88
CA LEU A 196 13.67 -31.87 2.58
C LEU A 196 14.64 -30.94 3.31
N LEU A 197 14.89 -31.19 4.60
CA LEU A 197 15.86 -30.42 5.38
C LEU A 197 17.27 -30.51 4.78
N GLY A 198 17.70 -31.70 4.36
CA GLY A 198 19.01 -31.93 3.76
C GLY A 198 19.24 -31.19 2.44
N GLN A 199 18.18 -30.97 1.66
CA GLN A 199 18.24 -30.20 0.40
C GLN A 199 18.02 -28.69 0.61
N PHE A 200 17.20 -28.32 1.60
CA PHE A 200 16.90 -26.92 1.87
C PHE A 200 18.05 -26.19 2.58
N LEU A 201 18.76 -26.82 3.52
CA LEU A 201 19.84 -26.15 4.25
C LEU A 201 20.97 -25.63 3.33
N PRO A 202 21.45 -26.36 2.31
CA PRO A 202 22.40 -25.83 1.32
C PRO A 202 21.85 -24.64 0.53
N CYS A 203 20.57 -24.68 0.13
CA CYS A 203 19.92 -23.55 -0.52
C CYS A 203 19.89 -22.33 0.40
N LEU A 204 19.44 -22.51 1.65
CA LEU A 204 19.36 -21.46 2.64
C LEU A 204 20.74 -20.86 2.95
N ALA A 205 21.78 -21.69 3.06
CA ALA A 205 23.16 -21.26 3.25
C ALA A 205 23.64 -20.36 2.10
N ASN A 206 23.34 -20.75 0.85
CA ASN A 206 23.67 -19.97 -0.34
C ASN A 206 22.89 -18.65 -0.40
N VAL A 207 21.58 -18.67 -0.11
CA VAL A 207 20.72 -17.48 -0.10
C VAL A 207 21.18 -16.47 0.95
N LEU A 208 21.63 -16.96 2.11
CA LEU A 208 22.06 -16.11 3.22
C LEU A 208 23.56 -15.78 3.22
N GLY A 209 24.35 -16.42 2.36
CA GLY A 209 25.81 -16.26 2.34
C GLY A 209 26.53 -16.86 3.55
N TYR A 210 25.94 -17.85 4.24
CA TYR A 210 26.55 -18.54 5.37
C TYR A 210 27.18 -19.88 4.94
N LYS A 211 28.08 -20.40 5.78
CA LYS A 211 28.50 -21.80 5.68
C LYS A 211 27.41 -22.71 6.22
N LEU A 212 27.27 -23.91 5.65
CA LEU A 212 26.25 -24.87 6.03
C LEU A 212 26.31 -25.23 7.53
N GLU A 213 27.51 -25.33 8.10
CA GLU A 213 27.72 -25.67 9.51
C GLU A 213 27.30 -24.56 10.48
N ALA A 214 27.06 -23.34 9.97
CA ALA A 214 26.58 -22.21 10.78
C ALA A 214 25.05 -22.21 10.95
N LEU A 215 24.33 -23.04 10.19
CA LEU A 215 22.87 -23.13 10.27
C LEU A 215 22.47 -24.23 11.26
N ASP A 216 21.85 -23.84 12.36
CA ASP A 216 21.13 -24.70 13.29
C ASP A 216 19.64 -24.82 12.87
N PRO A 217 19.15 -26.03 12.52
CA PRO A 217 17.77 -26.28 12.15
C PRO A 217 16.72 -25.97 13.24
N SER A 218 17.14 -25.92 14.51
CA SER A 218 16.26 -25.59 15.64
C SER A 218 16.10 -24.08 15.85
N SER A 219 16.93 -23.28 15.20
CA SER A 219 16.86 -21.81 15.24
C SER A 219 15.93 -21.26 14.15
N SER A 220 15.29 -20.12 14.43
CA SER A 220 14.47 -19.42 13.44
C SER A 220 15.33 -18.93 12.28
N ILE A 221 14.76 -18.93 11.07
CA ILE A 221 15.41 -18.37 9.88
C ILE A 221 15.68 -16.87 10.04
N ALA A 222 14.83 -16.16 10.77
CA ALA A 222 15.01 -14.74 11.09
C ALA A 222 16.30 -14.48 11.89
N ALA A 223 16.77 -15.45 12.68
CA ALA A 223 18.01 -15.34 13.46
C ALA A 223 19.27 -15.21 12.58
N TYR A 224 19.18 -15.64 11.33
CA TYR A 224 20.28 -15.54 10.36
C TYR A 224 20.22 -14.28 9.50
N GLY A 225 19.32 -13.34 9.84
CA GLY A 225 19.15 -12.08 9.09
C GLY A 225 18.39 -12.26 7.78
N LEU A 226 17.53 -13.28 7.67
CA LEU A 226 16.71 -13.49 6.49
C LEU A 226 15.61 -12.41 6.40
N GLY A 227 15.61 -11.67 5.30
CA GLY A 227 14.59 -10.67 4.99
C GLY A 227 13.56 -11.11 3.96
N SER A 228 12.53 -10.28 3.73
CA SER A 228 11.45 -10.57 2.78
C SER A 228 11.93 -10.88 1.36
N LEU A 229 13.02 -10.27 0.88
CA LEU A 229 13.60 -10.57 -0.45
C LEU A 229 14.25 -11.97 -0.51
N ASN A 230 15.00 -12.34 0.53
CA ASN A 230 15.61 -13.68 0.64
C ASN A 230 14.55 -14.76 0.85
N ALA A 231 13.46 -14.42 1.56
CA ALA A 231 12.30 -15.29 1.70
C ALA A 231 11.60 -15.55 0.36
N VAL A 232 11.56 -14.60 -0.58
CA VAL A 232 11.09 -14.84 -1.96
C VAL A 232 11.97 -15.88 -2.67
N ALA A 233 13.30 -15.81 -2.51
CA ALA A 233 14.20 -16.82 -3.07
C ALA A 233 13.96 -18.21 -2.47
N CYS A 234 13.74 -18.31 -1.15
CA CYS A 234 13.37 -19.56 -0.49
C CYS A 234 12.01 -20.09 -0.96
N ARG A 235 11.00 -19.21 -1.12
CA ARG A 235 9.68 -19.54 -1.69
C ARG A 235 9.81 -20.10 -3.10
N TYR A 236 10.56 -19.41 -3.95
CA TYR A 236 10.83 -19.86 -5.32
C TYR A 236 11.51 -21.24 -5.35
N TRP A 237 12.44 -21.49 -4.42
CA TRP A 237 13.07 -22.80 -4.30
C TRP A 237 12.07 -23.91 -3.92
N PHE A 238 11.21 -23.69 -2.92
CA PHE A 238 10.17 -24.68 -2.55
C PHE A 238 9.20 -24.93 -3.71
N PHE A 239 8.80 -23.87 -4.42
CA PHE A 239 7.95 -24.00 -5.59
C PHE A 239 8.64 -24.82 -6.69
N LYS A 240 9.90 -24.52 -7.00
CA LYS A 240 10.66 -25.19 -8.06
C LYS A 240 10.97 -26.65 -7.75
N GLU A 241 11.45 -26.95 -6.54
CA GLU A 241 11.99 -28.27 -6.20
C GLU A 241 10.92 -29.21 -5.62
N VAL A 242 9.91 -28.66 -4.95
CA VAL A 242 8.89 -29.43 -4.21
C VAL A 242 7.49 -29.24 -4.79
N SER A 243 7.29 -28.25 -5.67
CA SER A 243 5.97 -27.87 -6.19
C SER A 243 4.99 -27.44 -5.10
N VAL A 244 5.50 -26.83 -4.03
CA VAL A 244 4.70 -26.25 -2.95
C VAL A 244 5.00 -24.77 -2.88
N ASP A 245 3.96 -23.95 -3.01
CA ASP A 245 4.08 -22.52 -2.81
C ASP A 245 3.98 -22.17 -1.32
N VAL A 246 5.01 -21.49 -0.80
CA VAL A 246 5.14 -21.15 0.62
C VAL A 246 5.09 -19.64 0.76
N ALA A 247 4.19 -19.12 1.60
CA ALA A 247 4.11 -17.69 1.83
C ALA A 247 5.43 -17.17 2.42
N VAL A 248 5.90 -16.01 1.95
CA VAL A 248 7.12 -15.34 2.45
C VAL A 248 7.12 -15.20 3.98
N PHE A 249 5.96 -14.96 4.58
CA PHE A 249 5.83 -14.85 6.04
C PHE A 249 5.77 -16.18 6.77
N ASP A 250 5.39 -17.29 6.12
CA ASP A 250 5.60 -18.61 6.71
C ASP A 250 7.12 -18.86 6.88
N ILE A 251 7.92 -18.42 5.90
CA ILE A 251 9.39 -18.55 5.93
C ILE A 251 10.00 -17.66 7.03
N LEU A 252 9.52 -16.41 7.16
CA LEU A 252 10.02 -15.47 8.17
C LEU A 252 9.47 -15.72 9.58
N GLY A 253 8.27 -16.29 9.68
CA GLY A 253 7.48 -16.38 10.91
C GLY A 253 7.64 -17.67 11.69
N CYS A 254 8.23 -18.71 11.09
CA CYS A 254 8.52 -19.96 11.78
C CYS A 254 9.58 -19.77 12.87
N ARG A 255 9.35 -20.41 14.01
CA ARG A 255 10.26 -20.37 15.18
C ARG A 255 11.53 -21.20 14.93
N SER A 256 11.50 -22.10 13.95
CA SER A 256 12.66 -22.87 13.52
C SER A 256 12.61 -23.25 12.03
N ILE A 257 13.78 -23.55 11.44
CA ILE A 257 13.85 -24.16 10.10
C ILE A 257 13.08 -25.49 10.09
N ASN A 258 13.16 -26.28 11.17
CA ASN A 258 12.42 -27.52 11.31
C ASN A 258 10.91 -27.32 11.20
N GLU A 259 10.37 -26.28 11.84
CA GLU A 259 8.94 -25.94 11.77
C GLU A 259 8.51 -25.59 10.34
N LEU A 260 9.34 -24.81 9.62
CA LEU A 260 9.07 -24.49 8.22
C LEU A 260 9.02 -25.74 7.34
N VAL A 261 10.01 -26.63 7.50
CA VAL A 261 10.10 -27.90 6.76
C VAL A 261 8.87 -28.78 7.05
N THR A 262 8.47 -28.90 8.31
CA THR A 262 7.26 -29.63 8.70
C THR A 262 6.00 -29.02 8.07
N ARG A 263 5.88 -27.69 8.05
CA ARG A 263 4.74 -26.98 7.43
C ARG A 263 4.69 -27.22 5.91
N VAL A 264 5.83 -27.22 5.22
CA VAL A 264 5.91 -27.54 3.78
C VAL A 264 5.49 -28.97 3.51
N ILE A 265 5.94 -29.93 4.33
CA ILE A 265 5.57 -31.34 4.18
C ILE A 265 4.08 -31.56 4.45
N SER A 266 3.52 -30.88 5.47
CA SER A 266 2.07 -30.91 5.71
C SER A 266 1.31 -30.42 4.49
N LYS A 267 1.65 -29.24 3.95
CA LYS A 267 1.01 -28.70 2.73
C LYS A 267 1.11 -29.69 1.55
N LEU A 268 2.30 -30.25 1.32
CA LEU A 268 2.52 -31.25 0.26
C LEU A 268 1.65 -32.50 0.41
N LYS A 269 1.44 -32.96 1.64
CA LYS A 269 0.65 -34.17 1.96
C LYS A 269 -0.86 -33.87 2.03
N ASP A 270 -1.24 -32.68 2.49
CA ASP A 270 -2.63 -32.22 2.54
C ASP A 270 -3.22 -32.00 1.13
N GLU A 271 -2.40 -31.56 0.16
CA GLU A 271 -2.78 -31.54 -1.27
C GLU A 271 -3.11 -32.93 -1.83
N ALA A 272 -2.53 -34.00 -1.27
CA ALA A 272 -2.83 -35.39 -1.65
C ALA A 272 -4.08 -35.98 -0.93
N GLY A 273 -4.58 -35.31 0.11
CA GLY A 273 -5.70 -35.74 0.96
C GLY A 273 -6.77 -34.65 1.09
N ALA A 274 -7.37 -34.21 -0.02
CA ALA A 274 -8.37 -33.14 -0.02
C ALA A 274 -9.58 -33.43 0.91
N ALA A 275 -9.56 -32.87 2.14
CA ALA A 275 -10.74 -32.65 2.99
C ALA A 275 -10.56 -31.64 4.14
N LYS A 276 -9.54 -30.75 4.13
CA LYS A 276 -9.52 -29.58 5.02
C LYS A 276 -9.16 -28.31 4.27
N ALA A 277 -9.96 -27.29 4.52
CA ALA A 277 -10.09 -26.06 3.75
C ALA A 277 -8.88 -25.13 3.89
N THR A 278 -7.82 -25.42 3.14
CA THR A 278 -6.83 -24.40 2.73
C THR A 278 -7.09 -24.14 1.27
N VAL A 279 -7.75 -23.01 0.96
CA VAL A 279 -8.07 -22.68 -0.43
C VAL A 279 -6.77 -22.21 -1.09
N SER A 280 -6.17 -23.07 -1.92
CA SER A 280 -5.00 -22.70 -2.71
C SER A 280 -5.43 -21.72 -3.82
N LEU A 281 -4.60 -20.73 -4.11
CA LEU A 281 -4.82 -19.84 -5.25
C LEU A 281 -4.82 -20.70 -6.53
N PRO A 282 -5.71 -20.44 -7.51
CA PRO A 282 -5.66 -21.17 -8.76
C PRO A 282 -4.34 -20.88 -9.48
N GLU A 283 -3.92 -21.80 -10.34
CA GLU A 283 -2.74 -21.62 -11.19
C GLU A 283 -2.90 -20.36 -12.06
N PRO A 284 -1.84 -19.54 -12.21
CA PRO A 284 -1.82 -18.44 -13.15
C PRO A 284 -2.22 -18.87 -14.56
N CYS A 285 -3.05 -18.07 -15.21
CA CYS A 285 -3.46 -18.29 -16.59
C CYS A 285 -3.29 -17.03 -17.42
N GLN A 286 -2.97 -17.21 -18.70
CA GLN A 286 -2.91 -16.09 -19.63
C GLN A 286 -4.31 -15.64 -19.99
N LEU A 287 -4.45 -14.35 -20.26
CA LEU A 287 -5.66 -13.78 -20.81
C LEU A 287 -5.95 -14.41 -22.18
N PRO A 288 -7.13 -15.02 -22.38
CA PRO A 288 -7.50 -15.54 -23.69
C PRO A 288 -7.63 -14.41 -24.72
N GLU A 289 -7.30 -14.68 -25.98
CA GLU A 289 -7.47 -13.69 -27.06
C GLU A 289 -8.90 -13.14 -27.12
N ASN A 290 -9.04 -11.84 -27.37
CA ASN A 290 -10.31 -11.09 -27.40
C ASN A 290 -11.11 -11.04 -26.09
N SER A 291 -10.49 -11.37 -24.96
CA SER A 291 -11.11 -11.20 -23.65
C SER A 291 -11.11 -9.74 -23.18
N LEU A 292 -12.01 -9.42 -22.24
CA LEU A 292 -11.93 -8.17 -21.49
C LEU A 292 -10.60 -8.09 -20.74
N ARG A 293 -10.04 -6.88 -20.68
CA ARG A 293 -8.79 -6.52 -20.02
C ARG A 293 -9.10 -5.70 -18.77
N PRO A 294 -9.66 -6.31 -17.70
CA PRO A 294 -10.06 -5.57 -16.52
C PRO A 294 -8.85 -4.99 -15.77
N LEU A 295 -9.11 -4.01 -14.92
CA LEU A 295 -8.13 -3.56 -13.92
C LEU A 295 -8.13 -4.49 -12.70
N SER A 296 -7.00 -4.56 -12.00
CA SER A 296 -6.93 -5.10 -10.62
C SER A 296 -7.76 -4.23 -9.66
N GLN A 297 -8.14 -4.78 -8.50
CA GLN A 297 -8.87 -4.00 -7.49
C GLN A 297 -8.06 -2.78 -7.03
N SER A 298 -6.75 -2.95 -6.80
CA SER A 298 -5.84 -1.86 -6.45
C SER A 298 -5.79 -0.77 -7.54
N GLN A 299 -5.68 -1.15 -8.83
CA GLN A 299 -5.69 -0.17 -9.92
C GLN A 299 -7.02 0.58 -10.02
N ARG A 300 -8.16 -0.09 -9.79
CA ARG A 300 -9.48 0.57 -9.78
C ARG A 300 -9.54 1.66 -8.71
N ARG A 301 -9.09 1.37 -7.48
CA ARG A 301 -9.01 2.36 -6.40
C ARG A 301 -8.17 3.55 -6.79
N LEU A 302 -6.95 3.31 -7.24
CA LEU A 302 -6.01 4.38 -7.53
C LEU A 302 -6.46 5.24 -8.72
N TRP A 303 -7.04 4.63 -9.75
CA TRP A 303 -7.65 5.36 -10.88
C TRP A 303 -8.82 6.22 -10.41
N LEU A 304 -9.65 5.69 -9.53
CA LEU A 304 -10.77 6.41 -8.94
C LEU A 304 -10.28 7.60 -8.13
N LEU A 305 -9.35 7.41 -7.19
CA LEU A 305 -8.75 8.49 -6.39
C LEU A 305 -8.11 9.56 -7.30
N HIS A 306 -7.36 9.14 -8.32
CA HIS A 306 -6.80 10.04 -9.34
C HIS A 306 -7.86 10.93 -10.00
N LYS A 307 -9.06 10.41 -10.33
CA LYS A 307 -10.14 11.21 -10.94
C LYS A 307 -10.64 12.33 -10.04
N PHE A 308 -10.55 12.19 -8.72
CA PHE A 308 -11.12 13.15 -7.76
C PHE A 308 -10.15 14.16 -7.19
N LEU A 309 -8.85 13.89 -7.24
CA LEU A 309 -7.85 14.84 -6.77
C LEU A 309 -7.85 16.11 -7.64
N ALA A 310 -7.82 17.28 -7.00
CA ALA A 310 -7.63 18.54 -7.71
C ALA A 310 -6.23 18.58 -8.37
N ASP A 311 -5.23 18.11 -7.63
CA ASP A 311 -3.87 17.91 -8.09
C ASP A 311 -3.68 16.47 -8.58
N LYS A 312 -3.50 16.29 -9.89
CA LYS A 312 -3.34 14.97 -10.51
C LYS A 312 -1.96 14.34 -10.27
N THR A 313 -1.01 15.08 -9.68
CA THR A 313 0.35 14.58 -9.42
C THR A 313 0.49 13.87 -8.08
N VAL A 314 -0.56 13.82 -7.26
CA VAL A 314 -0.51 13.22 -5.90
C VAL A 314 -0.03 11.76 -5.92
N TYR A 315 -0.37 11.01 -6.97
CA TYR A 315 0.07 9.61 -7.16
C TYR A 315 1.16 9.45 -8.23
N ASN A 316 1.90 10.52 -8.52
CA ASN A 316 3.09 10.37 -9.34
C ASN A 316 4.22 9.80 -8.47
N LEU A 317 4.89 8.80 -9.00
CA LEU A 317 6.20 8.36 -8.56
C LEU A 317 7.22 9.26 -9.25
N LEU A 318 8.00 10.00 -8.47
CA LEU A 318 9.09 10.81 -8.98
C LEU A 318 10.40 10.21 -8.47
N LEU A 319 11.30 9.92 -9.40
CA LEU A 319 12.60 9.34 -9.11
C LEU A 319 13.68 10.16 -9.82
N ILE A 320 14.71 10.56 -9.08
CA ILE A 320 15.89 11.26 -9.60
C ILE A 320 17.06 10.30 -9.48
N CYS A 321 17.53 9.80 -10.62
CA CYS A 321 18.70 8.94 -10.70
C CYS A 321 19.94 9.81 -10.97
N HIS A 322 20.80 9.98 -9.98
CA HIS A 322 22.07 10.71 -10.13
C HIS A 322 23.05 9.88 -10.93
N VAL A 323 23.53 10.45 -12.03
CA VAL A 323 24.41 9.81 -12.99
C VAL A 323 25.86 10.09 -12.62
N GLU A 324 26.66 9.04 -12.54
CA GLU A 324 28.12 9.13 -12.54
C GLU A 324 28.68 8.61 -13.85
N GLY A 325 29.54 9.41 -14.48
CA GLY A 325 30.22 9.09 -15.72
C GLY A 325 29.49 9.56 -16.99
N THR A 326 29.70 8.90 -18.14
CA THR A 326 29.27 9.41 -19.46
C THR A 326 28.11 8.60 -20.05
N VAL A 327 26.93 9.23 -20.16
CA VAL A 327 25.73 8.61 -20.74
C VAL A 327 25.72 8.76 -22.25
N GLN A 328 25.41 7.67 -22.96
CA GLN A 328 25.08 7.71 -24.39
C GLN A 328 23.56 7.84 -24.58
N ASP A 329 23.08 9.07 -24.74
CA ASP A 329 21.65 9.43 -24.72
C ASP A 329 20.80 8.61 -25.70
N ASN A 330 21.31 8.40 -26.93
CA ASN A 330 20.60 7.61 -27.95
C ASN A 330 20.43 6.14 -27.54
N LEU A 331 21.42 5.56 -26.86
CA LEU A 331 21.32 4.17 -26.38
C LEU A 331 20.38 4.07 -25.19
N LEU A 332 20.39 5.09 -24.31
CA LEU A 332 19.48 5.15 -23.18
C LEU A 332 18.02 5.30 -23.64
N GLU A 333 17.75 6.19 -24.60
CA GLU A 333 16.40 6.34 -25.20
C GLU A 333 15.93 5.01 -25.84
N GLN A 334 16.79 4.35 -26.62
CA GLN A 334 16.47 3.05 -27.21
C GLN A 334 16.22 1.96 -26.16
N ALA A 335 17.01 1.93 -25.07
CA ALA A 335 16.82 0.96 -24.01
C ALA A 335 15.46 1.11 -23.30
N TRP A 336 15.07 2.35 -22.99
CA TRP A 336 13.74 2.63 -22.47
C TRP A 336 12.65 2.28 -23.48
N GLN A 337 12.80 2.63 -24.76
CA GLN A 337 11.83 2.26 -25.80
C GLN A 337 11.60 0.74 -25.85
N THR A 338 12.68 -0.07 -25.82
CA THR A 338 12.57 -1.54 -25.79
C THR A 338 11.82 -2.02 -24.54
N LEU A 339 12.06 -1.41 -23.38
CA LEU A 339 11.31 -1.70 -22.15
C LEU A 339 9.80 -1.40 -22.32
N PHE A 340 9.44 -0.24 -22.87
CA PHE A 340 8.03 0.12 -23.14
C PHE A 340 7.37 -0.85 -24.11
N ASP A 341 8.10 -1.32 -25.14
CA ASP A 341 7.57 -2.31 -26.09
C ASP A 341 7.32 -3.67 -25.42
N ARG A 342 8.23 -4.08 -24.53
CA ARG A 342 8.20 -5.35 -23.78
C ARG A 342 7.08 -5.41 -22.71
N HIS A 343 6.82 -4.31 -21.99
CA HIS A 343 5.84 -4.27 -20.90
C HIS A 343 4.60 -3.47 -21.27
N GLU A 344 3.48 -4.15 -21.54
CA GLU A 344 2.24 -3.51 -22.01
C GLU A 344 1.72 -2.43 -21.04
N VAL A 345 1.88 -2.65 -19.73
CA VAL A 345 1.36 -1.75 -18.69
C VAL A 345 1.97 -0.34 -18.77
N LEU A 346 3.24 -0.22 -19.18
CA LEU A 346 3.94 1.06 -19.28
C LEU A 346 3.41 1.94 -20.43
N ARG A 347 2.77 1.33 -21.42
CA ARG A 347 2.15 1.99 -22.58
C ARG A 347 0.64 1.79 -22.63
N SER A 348 0.01 1.48 -21.50
CA SER A 348 -1.43 1.25 -21.42
C SER A 348 -2.21 2.48 -21.01
N ARG A 349 -3.37 2.67 -21.62
CA ARG A 349 -4.39 3.63 -21.20
C ARG A 349 -5.53 2.91 -20.49
N ILE A 350 -6.04 3.52 -19.43
CA ILE A 350 -7.27 3.07 -18.78
C ILE A 350 -8.45 3.78 -19.45
N VAL A 351 -9.35 3.00 -20.02
CA VAL A 351 -10.53 3.48 -20.76
C VAL A 351 -11.79 2.95 -20.13
N ASP A 352 -12.78 3.83 -19.98
CA ASP A 352 -14.14 3.46 -19.57
C ASP A 352 -14.93 2.96 -20.79
N THR A 353 -15.25 1.67 -20.81
CA THR A 353 -15.99 1.00 -21.90
C THR A 353 -17.37 0.54 -21.40
N PRO A 354 -18.30 0.13 -22.28
CA PRO A 354 -19.58 -0.44 -21.85
C PRO A 354 -19.44 -1.65 -20.90
N ASP A 355 -18.31 -2.36 -21.00
CA ASP A 355 -17.97 -3.56 -20.22
C ASP A 355 -17.12 -3.24 -18.97
N GLY A 356 -17.05 -1.94 -18.60
CA GLY A 356 -16.32 -1.43 -17.43
C GLY A 356 -14.95 -0.81 -17.77
N LEU A 357 -14.14 -0.56 -16.74
CA LEU A 357 -12.78 -0.03 -16.92
C LEU A 357 -11.86 -1.09 -17.52
N GLN A 358 -11.22 -0.73 -18.63
CA GLN A 358 -10.34 -1.60 -19.40
C GLN A 358 -8.94 -1.00 -19.50
N GLN A 359 -7.90 -1.84 -19.39
CA GLN A 359 -6.52 -1.47 -19.70
C GLN A 359 -6.20 -1.83 -21.15
N LEU A 360 -5.99 -0.80 -21.98
CA LEU A 360 -5.76 -0.96 -23.41
C LEU A 360 -4.33 -0.51 -23.77
N PRO A 361 -3.45 -1.40 -24.25
CA PRO A 361 -2.13 -1.01 -24.70
C PRO A 361 -2.19 -0.09 -25.92
N VAL A 362 -1.31 0.91 -25.96
CA VAL A 362 -1.12 1.77 -27.12
C VAL A 362 -0.05 1.14 -28.01
N HIS A 363 -0.42 0.80 -29.24
CA HIS A 363 0.52 0.26 -30.23
C HIS A 363 1.34 1.38 -30.88
N GLY A 364 2.61 1.13 -31.15
CA GLY A 364 3.51 2.09 -31.80
C GLY A 364 3.86 3.30 -30.93
N TYR A 365 3.77 3.18 -29.60
CA TYR A 365 4.23 4.19 -28.67
C TYR A 365 5.72 4.51 -28.91
N LYS A 366 6.05 5.80 -28.90
CA LYS A 366 7.42 6.29 -29.05
C LYS A 366 7.82 7.06 -27.81
N PHE A 367 8.75 6.49 -27.05
CA PHE A 367 9.42 7.14 -25.96
C PHE A 367 10.40 8.18 -26.52
N HIS A 368 10.46 9.34 -25.87
CA HIS A 368 11.41 10.40 -26.19
C HIS A 368 12.12 10.81 -24.92
N LEU A 369 13.46 10.85 -24.96
CA LEU A 369 14.28 11.35 -23.87
C LEU A 369 14.62 12.82 -24.13
N ASP A 370 13.93 13.71 -23.42
CA ASP A 370 14.23 15.13 -23.44
C ASP A 370 15.54 15.39 -22.66
N VAL A 371 16.54 16.01 -23.29
CA VAL A 371 17.83 16.35 -22.66
C VAL A 371 17.89 17.87 -22.44
N VAL A 372 18.11 18.28 -21.19
CA VAL A 372 18.14 19.69 -20.78
C VAL A 372 19.51 20.05 -20.21
N GLU A 373 20.21 20.97 -20.88
CA GLU A 373 21.43 21.57 -20.34
C GLU A 373 21.07 22.69 -19.35
N CYS A 374 21.59 22.60 -18.12
CA CYS A 374 21.29 23.54 -17.05
C CYS A 374 22.55 23.94 -16.26
N SER A 375 22.59 25.19 -15.78
CA SER A 375 23.67 25.70 -14.93
C SER A 375 23.50 25.28 -13.47
N ASP A 376 22.25 25.09 -13.03
CA ASP A 376 21.82 24.52 -11.75
C ASP A 376 20.57 23.67 -12.00
N VAL A 377 20.45 22.54 -11.30
CA VAL A 377 19.35 21.59 -11.54
C VAL A 377 18.16 21.93 -10.63
N ASP A 378 17.16 22.60 -11.19
CA ASP A 378 15.85 22.79 -10.56
C ASP A 378 14.87 21.78 -11.20
N TYR A 379 14.40 20.82 -10.40
CA TYR A 379 13.69 19.65 -10.90
C TYR A 379 12.17 19.89 -10.99
N ALA A 380 11.58 19.78 -12.19
CA ALA A 380 10.12 19.87 -12.34
C ALA A 380 9.51 18.88 -13.36
N THR A 381 8.79 17.89 -12.84
CA THR A 381 7.58 17.24 -13.43
C THR A 381 7.62 16.48 -14.78
N LYS A 382 8.77 16.17 -15.39
CA LYS A 382 8.81 15.40 -16.66
C LYS A 382 9.99 14.42 -16.74
N MET A 383 9.85 13.32 -17.51
CA MET A 383 10.95 12.40 -17.82
C MET A 383 12.04 13.10 -18.67
N GLU A 384 12.95 13.80 -18.00
CA GLU A 384 14.00 14.63 -18.61
C GLU A 384 15.39 14.20 -18.07
N LEU A 385 16.41 14.21 -18.92
CA LEU A 385 17.81 14.06 -18.52
C LEU A 385 18.42 15.46 -18.36
N PHE A 386 18.75 15.83 -17.14
CA PHE A 386 19.42 17.09 -16.83
C PHE A 386 20.93 16.90 -16.88
N LYS A 387 21.62 17.74 -17.64
CA LYS A 387 23.09 17.75 -17.73
C LYS A 387 23.64 19.12 -17.33
N SER A 388 24.69 19.09 -16.51
CA SER A 388 25.58 20.21 -16.23
C SER A 388 27.01 19.84 -16.65
N PRO A 389 27.96 20.79 -16.73
CA PRO A 389 29.36 20.49 -17.06
C PRO A 389 30.03 19.48 -16.12
N SER A 390 29.49 19.28 -14.91
CA SER A 390 30.08 18.43 -13.87
C SER A 390 29.19 17.30 -13.36
N SER A 391 27.92 17.24 -13.75
CA SER A 391 26.95 16.25 -13.24
C SER A 391 25.82 15.99 -14.23
N ALA A 392 25.19 14.82 -14.11
CA ALA A 392 23.95 14.52 -14.81
C ALA A 392 22.95 13.84 -13.86
N ALA A 393 21.66 14.00 -14.14
CA ALA A 393 20.58 13.34 -13.40
C ALA A 393 19.42 12.99 -14.34
N LEU A 394 18.95 11.75 -14.29
CA LEU A 394 17.75 11.31 -14.99
C LEU A 394 16.55 11.48 -14.07
N PHE A 395 15.61 12.35 -14.45
CA PHE A 395 14.33 12.47 -13.76
C PHE A 395 13.33 11.52 -14.41
N LEU A 396 12.65 10.73 -13.60
CA LEU A 396 11.63 9.78 -14.01
C LEU A 396 10.33 10.14 -13.30
N ALA A 397 9.30 10.50 -14.09
CA ALA A 397 7.95 10.71 -13.58
C ALA A 397 7.00 9.69 -14.21
N SER A 398 6.31 8.93 -13.37
CA SER A 398 5.28 7.99 -13.80
C SER A 398 4.12 8.00 -12.83
N HIS A 399 2.93 7.64 -13.29
CA HIS A 399 1.82 7.41 -12.38
C HIS A 399 1.99 6.05 -11.68
N HIS A 400 1.65 5.98 -10.40
CA HIS A 400 1.70 4.75 -9.60
C HIS A 400 0.71 3.66 -10.10
N LEU A 401 -0.12 3.95 -11.10
CA LEU A 401 -1.04 3.00 -11.73
C LEU A 401 -0.34 2.02 -12.68
N ALA A 402 0.80 2.45 -13.21
CA ALA A 402 1.56 1.68 -14.19
C ALA A 402 2.50 0.67 -13.53
N TRP A 403 3.11 1.05 -12.40
CA TRP A 403 4.07 0.21 -11.68
C TRP A 403 4.21 0.67 -10.23
N ASP A 404 4.83 -0.19 -9.43
CA ASP A 404 5.11 0.03 -8.01
C ASP A 404 6.55 -0.35 -7.66
N ARG A 405 6.86 -0.32 -6.36
CA ARG A 405 8.20 -0.63 -5.84
C ARG A 405 8.70 -2.02 -6.24
N SER A 406 7.83 -3.03 -6.30
CA SER A 406 8.23 -4.39 -6.70
C SER A 406 8.72 -4.45 -8.14
N SER A 407 8.23 -3.53 -8.98
CA SER A 407 8.61 -3.43 -10.39
C SER A 407 9.96 -2.74 -10.59
N VAL A 408 10.48 -2.00 -9.60
CA VAL A 408 11.66 -1.15 -9.81
C VAL A 408 12.92 -1.93 -10.13
N LYS A 409 13.16 -3.03 -9.41
CA LYS A 409 14.30 -3.90 -9.68
C LYS A 409 14.25 -4.46 -11.10
N VAL A 410 13.10 -4.96 -11.52
CA VAL A 410 12.89 -5.51 -12.88
C VAL A 410 13.16 -4.45 -13.94
N VAL A 411 12.58 -3.25 -13.77
CA VAL A 411 12.74 -2.13 -14.71
C VAL A 411 14.22 -1.78 -14.87
N PHE A 412 14.97 -1.59 -13.79
CA PHE A 412 16.38 -1.21 -13.89
C PHE A 412 17.30 -2.34 -14.35
N ASP A 413 17.07 -3.58 -13.92
CA ASP A 413 17.84 -4.74 -14.39
C ASP A 413 17.69 -4.91 -15.92
N GLU A 414 16.46 -4.80 -16.43
CA GLU A 414 16.18 -4.95 -17.87
C GLU A 414 16.72 -3.77 -18.68
N VAL A 415 16.47 -2.53 -18.28
CA VAL A 415 17.02 -1.35 -19.00
C VAL A 415 18.54 -1.38 -19.03
N THR A 416 19.19 -1.82 -17.95
CA THR A 416 20.65 -2.00 -17.89
C THR A 416 21.13 -3.04 -18.89
N THR A 417 20.51 -4.21 -18.89
CA THR A 417 20.86 -5.32 -19.79
C THR A 417 20.67 -4.95 -21.26
N ILE A 418 19.58 -4.24 -21.57
CA ILE A 418 19.30 -3.75 -22.92
C ILE A 418 20.35 -2.70 -23.34
N TYR A 419 20.64 -1.73 -22.47
CA TYR A 419 21.65 -0.70 -22.75
C TYR A 419 23.04 -1.31 -23.01
N GLN A 420 23.44 -2.31 -22.23
CA GLN A 420 24.71 -3.03 -22.44
C GLN A 420 24.73 -3.77 -23.77
N SER A 421 23.63 -4.45 -24.12
CA SER A 421 23.50 -5.13 -25.41
C SER A 421 23.64 -4.16 -26.59
N LEU A 422 22.99 -2.99 -26.49
CA LEU A 422 23.09 -1.92 -27.47
C LEU A 422 24.50 -1.34 -27.56
N ALA A 423 25.16 -1.12 -26.42
CA ALA A 423 26.53 -0.61 -26.36
C ALA A 423 27.55 -1.59 -26.96
N ASP A 424 27.30 -2.90 -26.86
CA ASP A 424 28.06 -3.96 -27.50
C ASP A 424 27.76 -4.12 -29.01
N GLY A 425 26.82 -3.34 -29.56
CA GLY A 425 26.37 -3.45 -30.95
C GLY A 425 25.54 -4.70 -31.25
N LYS A 426 24.92 -5.30 -30.23
CA LYS A 426 24.01 -6.45 -30.35
C LYS A 426 22.55 -5.97 -30.50
N ALA A 427 21.64 -6.91 -30.77
CA ALA A 427 20.21 -6.63 -30.72
C ALA A 427 19.79 -6.23 -29.29
N PRO A 428 18.81 -5.32 -29.11
CA PRO A 428 18.43 -4.79 -27.79
C PRO A 428 18.03 -5.86 -26.77
N ASP A 429 17.42 -6.94 -27.22
CA ASP A 429 16.91 -8.06 -26.41
C ASP A 429 17.87 -9.26 -26.36
N ALA A 430 19.04 -9.18 -26.98
CA ALA A 430 19.94 -10.32 -27.17
C ALA A 430 20.46 -10.96 -25.88
N SER A 431 20.54 -10.20 -24.78
CA SER A 431 21.06 -10.66 -23.48
C SER A 431 20.01 -10.66 -22.37
N LEU A 432 18.75 -10.36 -22.69
CA LEU A 432 17.66 -10.63 -21.76
C LEU A 432 17.49 -12.15 -21.70
N GLU A 433 17.41 -12.70 -20.49
CA GLU A 433 17.08 -14.12 -20.36
C GLU A 433 15.74 -14.37 -21.05
N PRO A 434 15.64 -15.38 -21.94
CA PRO A 434 14.35 -15.87 -22.39
C PRO A 434 13.55 -16.22 -21.14
N VAL A 435 12.31 -15.75 -21.02
CA VAL A 435 11.46 -16.15 -19.89
C VAL A 435 11.36 -17.67 -19.94
N ASP A 436 11.94 -18.32 -18.93
CA ASP A 436 12.31 -19.73 -18.96
C ASP A 436 11.07 -20.62 -19.21
N PHE A 437 11.28 -21.74 -19.90
CA PHE A 437 10.31 -22.53 -20.70
C PHE A 437 9.15 -23.24 -19.94
N GLN A 438 8.71 -22.71 -18.79
CA GLN A 438 7.52 -23.19 -18.07
C GLN A 438 6.49 -22.10 -17.74
N PHE A 439 6.83 -20.82 -17.85
CA PHE A 439 5.89 -19.72 -17.63
C PHE A 439 5.97 -18.77 -18.83
N VAL A 440 4.89 -18.75 -19.60
CA VAL A 440 4.72 -17.87 -20.76
C VAL A 440 4.92 -16.40 -20.34
N ASP A 441 5.39 -15.53 -21.25
CA ASP A 441 5.55 -14.08 -21.05
C ASP A 441 4.27 -13.43 -20.46
N PHE A 442 4.09 -13.50 -19.14
CA PHE A 442 2.93 -12.94 -18.46
C PHE A 442 2.99 -11.43 -18.50
N GLN A 443 1.95 -10.83 -19.03
CA GLN A 443 1.73 -9.39 -19.00
C GLN A 443 0.89 -9.03 -17.76
N PHE A 444 0.91 -7.77 -17.37
CA PHE A 444 0.19 -7.34 -16.16
C PHE A 444 -1.32 -7.64 -16.25
N VAL A 445 -1.86 -7.62 -17.47
CA VAL A 445 -3.25 -7.98 -17.73
C VAL A 445 -3.58 -9.42 -17.34
N ASP A 446 -2.63 -10.34 -17.44
CA ASP A 446 -2.83 -11.74 -17.05
C ASP A 446 -2.98 -11.86 -15.53
N PHE A 447 -2.14 -11.14 -14.79
CA PHE A 447 -2.30 -11.02 -13.33
C PHE A 447 -3.66 -10.43 -12.96
N THR A 448 -4.10 -9.35 -13.62
CA THR A 448 -5.42 -8.78 -13.33
C THR A 448 -6.56 -9.72 -13.66
N HIS A 449 -6.43 -10.50 -14.74
CA HIS A 449 -7.42 -11.48 -15.15
C HIS A 449 -7.52 -12.59 -14.12
N TRP A 450 -6.38 -13.20 -13.79
CA TRP A 450 -6.26 -14.22 -12.75
C TRP A 450 -6.79 -13.73 -11.39
N GLN A 451 -6.45 -12.51 -10.97
CA GLN A 451 -6.94 -11.92 -9.73
C GLN A 451 -8.47 -11.85 -9.71
N ASN A 452 -9.07 -11.36 -10.79
CA ASN A 452 -10.53 -11.25 -10.89
C ASN A 452 -11.22 -12.62 -10.95
N GLN A 453 -10.58 -13.64 -11.55
CA GLN A 453 -11.15 -14.99 -11.60
C GLN A 453 -11.30 -15.58 -10.20
N TRP A 454 -10.25 -15.62 -9.40
CA TRP A 454 -10.34 -16.24 -8.06
C TRP A 454 -11.15 -15.38 -7.08
N LEU A 455 -11.17 -14.06 -7.24
CA LEU A 455 -12.07 -13.18 -6.49
C LEU A 455 -13.56 -13.43 -6.78
N SER A 456 -13.88 -14.00 -7.95
CA SER A 456 -15.25 -14.40 -8.28
C SER A 456 -15.68 -15.73 -7.63
N MET A 457 -14.75 -16.46 -7.01
CA MET A 457 -15.02 -17.74 -6.36
C MET A 457 -15.33 -17.52 -4.89
N ASP A 458 -16.62 -17.61 -4.50
CA ASP A 458 -17.05 -17.41 -3.11
C ASP A 458 -16.35 -18.36 -2.12
N ALA A 459 -16.10 -19.60 -2.54
CA ALA A 459 -15.36 -20.58 -1.73
C ALA A 459 -13.95 -20.11 -1.32
N PHE A 460 -13.30 -19.27 -2.13
CA PHE A 460 -12.00 -18.67 -1.82
C PHE A 460 -12.14 -17.35 -1.06
N LYS A 461 -13.06 -16.50 -1.52
CA LYS A 461 -13.21 -15.13 -1.02
C LYS A 461 -13.87 -15.07 0.36
N ASP A 462 -14.88 -15.88 0.64
CA ASP A 462 -15.71 -15.77 1.86
C ASP A 462 -14.93 -16.07 3.16
N PRO A 463 -14.03 -17.07 3.22
CA PRO A 463 -13.18 -17.26 4.40
C PRO A 463 -12.29 -16.05 4.70
N LEU A 464 -11.73 -15.42 3.65
CA LEU A 464 -10.92 -14.21 3.80
C LEU A 464 -11.73 -13.04 4.34
N ILE A 465 -12.92 -12.81 3.78
CA ILE A 465 -13.83 -11.76 4.25
C ILE A 465 -14.23 -12.01 5.71
N THR A 466 -14.53 -13.26 6.06
CA THR A 466 -14.96 -13.62 7.42
C THR A 466 -13.88 -13.28 8.43
N TYR A 467 -12.63 -13.71 8.17
CA TYR A 467 -11.49 -13.38 9.03
C TYR A 467 -11.36 -11.86 9.22
N TRP A 468 -11.30 -11.09 8.13
CA TRP A 468 -11.06 -9.66 8.24
C TRP A 468 -12.21 -8.91 8.92
N ARG A 469 -13.45 -9.36 8.72
CA ARG A 469 -14.62 -8.81 9.41
C ARG A 469 -14.53 -9.02 10.91
N GLU A 470 -14.11 -10.20 11.36
CA GLU A 470 -13.91 -10.49 12.78
C GLU A 470 -12.75 -9.68 13.37
N GLN A 471 -11.62 -9.58 12.64
CA GLN A 471 -10.46 -8.83 13.13
C GLN A 471 -10.72 -7.33 13.26
N LEU A 472 -11.48 -6.75 12.34
CA LEU A 472 -11.75 -5.31 12.28
C LEU A 472 -13.09 -4.91 12.91
N GLU A 473 -13.75 -5.84 13.60
CA GLU A 473 -14.98 -5.54 14.32
C GLU A 473 -14.73 -4.51 15.44
N GLY A 474 -15.48 -3.42 15.42
CA GLY A 474 -15.41 -2.39 16.46
C GLY A 474 -14.09 -1.63 16.53
N ILE A 475 -13.34 -1.52 15.42
CA ILE A 475 -12.17 -0.64 15.36
C ILE A 475 -12.59 0.82 15.62
N PRO A 476 -11.70 1.65 16.19
CA PRO A 476 -11.96 3.08 16.34
C PRO A 476 -12.13 3.75 14.98
N GLU A 477 -12.96 4.80 14.92
CA GLU A 477 -13.14 5.63 13.72
C GLU A 477 -11.80 6.23 13.23
N SER A 478 -10.98 6.67 14.19
CA SER A 478 -9.63 7.13 13.93
C SER A 478 -8.80 7.04 15.21
N VAL A 479 -7.48 6.89 15.05
CA VAL A 479 -6.54 7.13 16.14
C VAL A 479 -6.65 8.58 16.65
N SER A 480 -6.42 8.80 17.94
CA SER A 480 -6.37 10.15 18.50
C SER A 480 -5.16 10.92 17.97
N LEU A 481 -5.28 12.25 17.91
CA LEU A 481 -4.16 13.11 17.50
C LEU A 481 -3.08 13.10 18.57
N LEU A 482 -1.81 13.09 18.16
CA LEU A 482 -0.70 13.16 19.11
C LEU A 482 -0.75 14.46 19.92
N PRO A 483 -0.28 14.49 21.18
CA PRO A 483 -0.20 15.71 21.99
C PRO A 483 0.63 16.85 21.37
N LEU A 484 1.41 16.52 20.33
CA LEU A 484 2.31 17.40 19.59
C LEU A 484 1.63 18.08 18.38
N VAL A 485 0.33 17.83 18.16
CA VAL A 485 -0.48 18.44 17.10
C VAL A 485 -0.56 19.97 17.29
N HIS A 486 -0.55 20.73 16.21
CA HIS A 486 -0.64 22.20 16.27
C HIS A 486 -2.06 22.74 15.99
N THR A 487 -3.04 21.84 15.89
CA THR A 487 -4.46 22.11 15.65
C THR A 487 -5.30 21.21 16.56
N ASP A 488 -6.43 21.70 17.05
CA ASP A 488 -7.31 20.94 17.94
C ASP A 488 -8.08 19.82 17.23
N ARG A 489 -8.10 19.82 15.89
CA ARG A 489 -8.86 18.86 15.08
C ARG A 489 -8.26 18.68 13.68
N ARG A 490 -8.55 17.52 13.09
CA ARG A 490 -8.23 17.23 11.68
C ARG A 490 -8.92 18.23 10.73
N PRO A 491 -8.29 18.59 9.60
CA PRO A 491 -8.95 19.41 8.60
C PRO A 491 -10.16 18.67 8.05
N ILE A 492 -11.22 19.40 7.67
CA ILE A 492 -12.45 18.78 7.12
C ILE A 492 -12.11 17.98 5.86
N ILE A 493 -11.18 18.50 5.05
CA ILE A 493 -10.66 17.79 3.88
C ILE A 493 -9.14 17.78 3.93
N LYS A 494 -8.55 16.61 3.67
CA LYS A 494 -7.11 16.45 3.60
C LYS A 494 -6.48 17.37 2.55
N GLN A 495 -5.34 17.95 2.89
CA GLN A 495 -4.63 18.92 2.03
C GLN A 495 -3.53 18.27 1.17
N HIS A 496 -3.12 17.04 1.49
CA HIS A 496 -2.06 16.30 0.78
C HIS A 496 -0.74 17.08 0.66
N VAL A 497 -0.40 17.86 1.69
CA VAL A 497 0.89 18.55 1.81
C VAL A 497 1.67 17.88 2.93
N THR A 498 2.78 17.25 2.57
CA THR A 498 3.61 16.46 3.49
C THR A 498 4.84 17.24 3.95
N GLY A 499 5.14 17.10 5.23
CA GLY A 499 6.41 17.47 5.82
C GLY A 499 7.18 16.20 6.16
N THR A 500 8.50 16.30 6.27
CA THR A 500 9.34 15.16 6.61
C THR A 500 10.27 15.51 7.76
N THR A 501 10.51 14.53 8.62
CA THR A 501 11.64 14.52 9.54
C THR A 501 12.31 13.15 9.47
N SER A 502 13.59 13.07 9.82
CA SER A 502 14.31 11.81 9.80
C SER A 502 15.28 11.71 10.97
N LEU A 503 15.43 10.49 11.47
CA LEU A 503 16.46 10.13 12.43
C LEU A 503 17.16 8.86 11.96
N THR A 504 18.35 8.61 12.49
CA THR A 504 19.08 7.36 12.24
C THR A 504 19.32 6.65 13.56
N LEU A 505 18.81 5.42 13.67
CA LEU A 505 19.24 4.47 14.69
C LEU A 505 20.59 3.92 14.23
N ASP A 506 21.62 4.13 15.04
CA ASP A 506 22.98 3.78 14.65
C ASP A 506 23.17 2.26 14.49
N SER A 507 24.30 1.89 13.90
CA SER A 507 24.63 0.48 13.62
C SER A 507 24.79 -0.35 14.90
N ALA A 508 24.98 0.27 16.07
CA ALA A 508 25.07 -0.44 17.35
C ALA A 508 23.68 -0.82 17.86
N LEU A 509 22.75 0.14 17.90
CA LEU A 509 21.35 -0.10 18.26
C LEU A 509 20.67 -1.03 17.24
N GLY A 510 20.91 -0.85 15.94
CA GLY A 510 20.37 -1.73 14.91
C GLY A 510 20.82 -3.20 15.05
N ARG A 511 22.07 -3.46 15.44
CA ARG A 511 22.54 -4.81 15.77
C ARG A 511 21.88 -5.38 17.02
N ARG A 512 21.66 -4.54 18.04
CA ARG A 512 20.92 -4.95 19.25
C ARG A 512 19.46 -5.29 18.93
N ILE A 513 18.79 -4.48 18.12
CA ILE A 513 17.44 -4.76 17.59
C ILE A 513 17.40 -6.12 16.91
N LYS A 514 18.33 -6.39 15.99
CA LYS A 514 18.41 -7.70 15.30
C LYS A 514 18.61 -8.86 16.27
N SER A 515 19.50 -8.71 17.25
CA SER A 515 19.75 -9.73 18.27
C SER A 515 18.51 -10.00 19.11
N PHE A 516 17.83 -8.95 19.57
CA PHE A 516 16.58 -9.05 20.32
C PHE A 516 15.51 -9.76 19.49
N CYS A 517 15.27 -9.30 18.26
CA CYS A 517 14.31 -9.92 17.36
C CYS A 517 14.60 -11.42 17.13
N ALA A 518 15.87 -11.79 16.91
CA ALA A 518 16.30 -13.17 16.77
C ALA A 518 16.00 -14.03 18.00
N SER A 519 16.25 -13.50 19.21
CA SER A 519 16.01 -14.21 20.47
C SER A 519 14.52 -14.41 20.79
N HIS A 520 13.64 -13.56 20.26
CA HIS A 520 12.20 -13.60 20.52
C HIS A 520 11.36 -14.07 19.32
N ALA A 521 11.99 -14.61 18.27
CA ALA A 521 11.32 -15.01 17.03
C ALA A 521 10.48 -13.89 16.38
N LEU A 522 10.97 -12.65 16.47
CA LEU A 522 10.40 -11.45 15.86
C LEU A 522 11.23 -11.03 14.65
N THR A 523 10.67 -10.13 13.85
CA THR A 523 11.43 -9.39 12.83
C THR A 523 11.62 -7.93 13.26
N PRO A 524 12.68 -7.24 12.80
CA PRO A 524 12.82 -5.81 13.01
C PRO A 524 11.59 -5.02 12.54
N PHE A 525 10.98 -5.41 11.42
CA PHE A 525 9.71 -4.85 10.95
C PHE A 525 8.60 -4.94 12.02
N MET A 526 8.40 -6.12 12.62
CA MET A 526 7.39 -6.32 13.67
C MET A 526 7.68 -5.44 14.89
N LEU A 527 8.94 -5.38 15.34
CA LEU A 527 9.35 -4.54 16.47
C LEU A 527 9.08 -3.06 16.19
N MET A 528 9.57 -2.54 15.07
CA MET A 528 9.46 -1.11 14.73
C MET A 528 7.99 -0.69 14.55
N THR A 529 7.17 -1.55 13.95
CA THR A 529 5.74 -1.28 13.73
C THR A 529 4.93 -1.36 15.04
N ALA A 530 5.19 -2.37 15.87
CA ALA A 530 4.57 -2.47 17.19
C ALA A 530 4.97 -1.28 18.08
N ALA A 531 6.25 -0.90 18.07
CA ALA A 531 6.76 0.21 18.88
C ALA A 531 6.09 1.54 18.52
N VAL A 532 5.80 1.82 17.25
CA VAL A 532 5.12 3.07 16.88
C VAL A 532 3.65 3.05 17.30
N ALA A 533 2.94 1.94 17.12
CA ALA A 533 1.56 1.78 17.58
C ALA A 533 1.46 1.96 19.10
N ALA A 534 2.38 1.31 19.83
CA ALA A 534 2.45 1.34 21.27
C ALA A 534 2.80 2.73 21.81
N LEU A 535 3.75 3.41 21.16
CA LEU A 535 4.09 4.80 21.50
C LEU A 535 2.90 5.74 21.28
N VAL A 536 2.16 5.59 20.18
CA VAL A 536 0.96 6.38 19.96
C VAL A 536 -0.05 6.14 21.07
N GLY A 537 -0.37 4.88 21.40
CA GLY A 537 -1.28 4.56 22.50
C GLY A 537 -0.81 5.10 23.86
N ARG A 538 0.50 5.09 24.12
CA ARG A 538 1.09 5.70 25.34
C ARG A 538 0.92 7.21 25.41
N LEU A 539 1.01 7.91 24.27
CA LEU A 539 0.91 9.36 24.20
C LEU A 539 -0.53 9.85 24.12
N THR A 540 -1.45 9.08 23.55
CA THR A 540 -2.84 9.47 23.37
C THR A 540 -3.81 8.84 24.38
N GLY A 541 -3.42 7.74 25.01
CA GLY A 541 -4.31 6.90 25.81
C GLY A 541 -5.17 5.93 24.98
N ASP A 542 -4.95 5.85 23.66
CA ASP A 542 -5.68 4.91 22.80
C ASP A 542 -5.31 3.46 23.16
N ARG A 543 -6.34 2.63 23.35
CA ARG A 543 -6.20 1.20 23.65
C ARG A 543 -6.24 0.31 22.40
N ASP A 544 -6.55 0.89 21.25
CA ASP A 544 -6.74 0.16 20.00
C ASP A 544 -6.19 1.03 18.87
N VAL A 545 -5.06 0.62 18.30
CA VAL A 545 -4.37 1.35 17.24
C VAL A 545 -4.28 0.45 16.03
N VAL A 546 -4.87 0.88 14.92
CA VAL A 546 -4.79 0.17 13.64
C VAL A 546 -3.71 0.81 12.78
N VAL A 547 -2.69 0.04 12.42
CA VAL A 547 -1.57 0.48 11.58
C VAL A 547 -1.73 -0.14 10.20
N GLY A 548 -1.63 0.69 9.16
CA GLY A 548 -1.55 0.21 7.79
C GLY A 548 -0.13 -0.24 7.44
N ILE A 549 -0.01 -1.36 6.75
CA ILE A 549 1.25 -1.80 6.14
C ILE A 549 1.01 -2.08 4.65
N THR A 550 2.03 -1.89 3.83
CA THR A 550 1.95 -2.24 2.41
C THR A 550 2.46 -3.65 2.15
N ASP A 551 1.70 -4.45 1.41
CA ASP A 551 2.13 -5.75 0.89
C ASP A 551 2.27 -5.66 -0.64
N GLY A 552 3.46 -6.00 -1.14
CA GLY A 552 3.79 -5.95 -2.57
C GLY A 552 3.78 -7.32 -3.24
N ASP A 553 3.44 -8.37 -2.51
CA ASP A 553 3.43 -9.74 -3.03
C ASP A 553 2.22 -9.96 -3.95
N ARG A 554 2.46 -10.66 -5.06
CA ARG A 554 1.45 -10.93 -6.08
C ARG A 554 0.76 -12.27 -5.91
N GLY A 555 1.03 -12.95 -4.80
CA GLY A 555 0.38 -14.20 -4.42
C GLY A 555 0.92 -15.42 -5.15
N HIS A 556 1.70 -15.27 -6.23
CA HIS A 556 2.28 -16.40 -6.98
C HIS A 556 3.64 -16.02 -7.61
N SER A 557 4.60 -16.94 -7.57
CA SER A 557 6.00 -16.74 -8.03
C SER A 557 6.11 -16.43 -9.53
N ALA A 558 5.20 -16.95 -10.35
CA ALA A 558 5.09 -16.62 -11.77
C ALA A 558 4.97 -15.11 -12.06
N PHE A 559 4.55 -14.31 -11.08
CA PHE A 559 4.42 -12.86 -11.19
C PHE A 559 5.60 -12.10 -10.57
N ASP A 560 6.65 -12.74 -10.07
CA ASP A 560 7.76 -12.06 -9.36
C ASP A 560 8.51 -11.07 -10.26
N ARG A 561 8.64 -11.37 -11.56
CA ARG A 561 9.32 -10.51 -12.56
C ARG A 561 8.38 -9.59 -13.35
N LEU A 562 7.10 -9.53 -12.98
CA LEU A 562 6.13 -8.73 -13.71
C LEU A 562 6.30 -7.22 -13.41
N VAL A 563 6.03 -6.35 -14.37
CA VAL A 563 5.95 -4.89 -14.14
C VAL A 563 4.48 -4.50 -14.00
N GLY A 564 4.11 -3.77 -12.94
CA GLY A 564 2.71 -3.44 -12.68
C GLY A 564 2.40 -2.92 -11.27
N PHE A 565 1.17 -2.42 -11.07
CA PHE A 565 0.68 -1.94 -9.77
C PHE A 565 -0.12 -3.01 -9.04
N SER A 566 0.49 -3.65 -8.04
CA SER A 566 -0.09 -4.73 -7.26
C SER A 566 -0.05 -4.51 -5.75
N ILE A 567 0.38 -3.34 -5.27
CA ILE A 567 0.38 -3.02 -3.83
C ILE A 567 -1.02 -3.25 -3.23
N ASN A 568 -1.06 -4.08 -2.21
CA ASN A 568 -2.17 -4.22 -1.28
C ASN A 568 -1.84 -3.51 0.05
N MET A 569 -2.86 -3.19 0.84
CA MET A 569 -2.70 -2.60 2.18
C MET A 569 -3.33 -3.52 3.20
N LEU A 570 -2.59 -3.85 4.26
CA LEU A 570 -3.07 -4.72 5.34
C LEU A 570 -3.22 -3.88 6.62
N PRO A 571 -4.41 -3.82 7.21
CA PRO A 571 -4.58 -3.21 8.52
C PRO A 571 -4.16 -4.19 9.63
N ILE A 572 -3.16 -3.80 10.42
CA ILE A 572 -2.71 -4.55 11.59
C ILE A 572 -3.24 -3.86 12.84
N ARG A 573 -4.15 -4.53 13.54
CA ARG A 573 -4.75 -4.04 14.78
C ARG A 573 -3.84 -4.36 15.97
N CYS A 574 -3.46 -3.35 16.73
CA CYS A 574 -2.67 -3.47 17.95
C CYS A 574 -3.55 -3.08 19.15
N ARG A 575 -3.82 -4.04 20.03
CA ARG A 575 -4.61 -3.80 21.24
C ARG A 575 -3.68 -3.59 22.42
N ILE A 576 -3.72 -2.38 22.94
CA ILE A 576 -2.86 -1.92 24.02
C ILE A 576 -3.71 -1.95 25.29
N ASP A 577 -3.22 -2.63 26.32
CA ASP A 577 -3.83 -2.58 27.65
C ASP A 577 -3.00 -1.68 28.59
N PRO A 578 -3.24 -0.36 28.60
CA PRO A 578 -2.48 0.56 29.42
C PRO A 578 -2.83 0.48 30.92
N GLU A 579 -3.82 -0.32 31.33
CA GLU A 579 -4.19 -0.47 32.75
C GLU A 579 -3.95 -1.89 33.30
N GLY A 580 -3.55 -2.83 32.43
CA GLY A 580 -3.26 -4.21 32.81
C GLY A 580 -1.77 -4.49 32.98
N ASP A 581 -1.49 -5.71 33.45
CA ASP A 581 -0.13 -6.24 33.70
C ASP A 581 0.55 -6.72 32.39
N MET A 582 0.22 -6.13 31.24
CA MET A 582 0.73 -6.54 29.94
C MET A 582 2.23 -6.21 29.83
N SER A 583 3.07 -7.22 29.62
CA SER A 583 4.50 -7.00 29.38
C SER A 583 4.74 -6.48 27.96
N ILE A 584 5.91 -5.89 27.73
CA ILE A 584 6.32 -5.51 26.38
C ILE A 584 6.41 -6.72 25.44
N LEU A 585 6.84 -7.88 25.94
CA LEU A 585 6.95 -9.10 25.15
C LEU A 585 5.58 -9.66 24.77
N ASP A 586 4.58 -9.56 25.66
CA ASP A 586 3.20 -9.96 25.34
C ASP A 586 2.62 -9.09 24.21
N LEU A 587 2.90 -7.79 24.21
CA LEU A 587 2.49 -6.87 23.16
C LEU A 587 3.13 -7.26 21.82
N LEU A 588 4.42 -7.56 21.83
CA LEU A 588 5.15 -7.97 20.63
C LEU A 588 4.67 -9.33 20.10
N GLU A 589 4.37 -10.31 20.95
CA GLU A 589 3.84 -11.61 20.50
C GLU A 589 2.39 -11.49 20.00
N GLN A 590 1.56 -10.63 20.62
CA GLN A 590 0.23 -10.29 20.09
C GLN A 590 0.35 -9.66 18.70
N PHE A 591 1.26 -8.70 18.54
CA PHE A 591 1.49 -8.04 17.26
C PHE A 591 2.02 -9.02 16.20
N ARG A 592 2.97 -9.90 16.58
CA ARG A 592 3.48 -10.97 15.71
C ARG A 592 2.35 -11.87 15.23
N THR A 593 1.50 -12.32 16.14
CA THR A 593 0.35 -13.18 15.82
C THR A 593 -0.60 -12.48 14.85
N SER A 594 -0.91 -11.21 15.11
CA SER A 594 -1.78 -10.40 14.24
C SER A 594 -1.18 -10.20 12.85
N CYS A 595 0.13 -9.94 12.76
CA CYS A 595 0.85 -9.86 11.49
C CYS A 595 0.78 -11.17 10.70
N LEU A 596 1.11 -12.31 11.33
CA LEU A 596 1.10 -13.61 10.66
C LEU A 596 -0.28 -13.96 10.12
N GLN A 597 -1.32 -13.77 10.92
CA GLN A 597 -2.70 -14.00 10.50
C GLN A 597 -3.13 -13.04 9.38
N ALA A 598 -2.77 -11.76 9.46
CA ALA A 598 -3.04 -10.79 8.40
C ALA A 598 -2.38 -11.21 7.07
N TYR A 599 -1.16 -11.75 7.11
CA TYR A 599 -0.48 -12.25 5.92
C TYR A 599 -1.08 -13.54 5.36
N GLU A 600 -1.60 -14.44 6.20
CA GLU A 600 -2.35 -15.62 5.72
C GLU A 600 -3.60 -15.21 4.93
N HIS A 601 -4.16 -14.03 5.22
CA HIS A 601 -5.37 -13.50 4.58
C HIS A 601 -5.12 -12.33 3.62
N ARG A 602 -3.84 -12.05 3.29
CA ARG A 602 -3.42 -10.90 2.46
C ARG A 602 -3.93 -10.92 1.03
N ALA A 603 -4.35 -12.08 0.54
CA ALA A 603 -4.84 -12.22 -0.83
C ALA A 603 -6.03 -11.28 -1.06
N LEU A 604 -6.88 -11.05 -0.05
CA LEU A 604 -8.01 -10.14 -0.15
C LEU A 604 -7.54 -8.69 -0.38
N PRO A 605 -7.88 -8.05 -1.51
CA PRO A 605 -7.54 -6.66 -1.73
C PRO A 605 -8.20 -5.75 -0.70
N PHE A 606 -7.46 -4.76 -0.20
CA PHE A 606 -7.94 -3.78 0.78
C PHE A 606 -9.25 -3.10 0.34
N ASP A 607 -9.37 -2.84 -0.95
CA ASP A 607 -10.56 -2.27 -1.55
C ASP A 607 -11.79 -3.16 -1.41
N LEU A 608 -11.63 -4.46 -1.60
CA LEU A 608 -12.71 -5.42 -1.40
C LEU A 608 -13.00 -5.59 0.10
N LEU A 609 -11.98 -5.52 0.95
CA LEU A 609 -12.15 -5.51 2.39
C LEU A 609 -13.05 -4.35 2.85
N LEU A 610 -12.76 -3.11 2.43
CA LEU A 610 -13.57 -1.93 2.78
C LEU A 610 -15.04 -2.02 2.37
N GLN A 611 -15.36 -2.82 1.35
CA GLN A 611 -16.73 -3.04 0.88
C GLN A 611 -17.51 -4.02 1.76
N ASN A 612 -16.79 -4.91 2.44
CA ASN A 612 -17.37 -6.00 3.23
C ASN A 612 -17.33 -5.73 4.75
N LEU A 613 -16.89 -4.55 5.18
CA LEU A 613 -16.90 -4.10 6.57
C LEU A 613 -18.07 -3.13 6.82
N PRO A 614 -19.22 -3.61 7.35
CA PRO A 614 -20.37 -2.76 7.62
C PRO A 614 -20.08 -1.77 8.75
N GLY A 615 -20.60 -0.54 8.64
CA GLY A 615 -20.59 0.46 9.72
C GLY A 615 -19.33 1.31 9.85
N LEU A 616 -18.34 1.18 8.95
CA LEU A 616 -17.16 2.06 8.97
C LEU A 616 -17.50 3.48 8.50
N PRO A 617 -17.26 4.51 9.34
CA PRO A 617 -17.48 5.90 8.96
C PRO A 617 -16.49 6.35 7.89
N ARG A 618 -17.01 7.15 6.95
CA ARG A 618 -16.30 7.56 5.75
C ARG A 618 -16.04 9.07 5.79
N ARG A 619 -14.78 9.47 5.90
CA ARG A 619 -14.37 10.88 6.10
C ARG A 619 -13.49 11.39 4.95
N THR A 620 -13.55 12.71 4.71
CA THR A 620 -12.62 13.41 3.79
C THR A 620 -11.31 13.82 4.45
N ALA A 621 -11.27 13.77 5.78
CA ALA A 621 -10.14 14.21 6.58
C ALA A 621 -9.03 13.15 6.64
N HIS A 622 -9.39 11.86 6.61
CA HIS A 622 -8.47 10.74 6.85
C HIS A 622 -9.00 9.43 6.26
N GLY A 623 -8.13 8.42 6.15
CA GLY A 623 -8.48 7.07 5.73
C GLY A 623 -9.46 6.36 6.68
N PRO A 624 -10.24 5.36 6.19
CA PRO A 624 -11.34 4.74 6.93
C PRO A 624 -10.95 3.68 7.97
N VAL A 625 -9.73 3.12 7.89
CA VAL A 625 -9.30 1.99 8.76
C VAL A 625 -8.06 2.34 9.58
N PHE A 626 -7.11 3.07 9.00
CA PHE A 626 -5.89 3.48 9.67
C PHE A 626 -5.48 4.90 9.24
N GLN A 627 -4.81 5.61 10.14
CA GLN A 627 -4.23 6.94 9.91
C GLN A 627 -2.73 6.97 10.19
N ILE A 628 -2.14 5.81 10.46
CA ILE A 628 -0.71 5.59 10.61
C ILE A 628 -0.34 4.48 9.65
N MET A 629 0.73 4.67 8.89
CA MET A 629 1.28 3.63 8.00
C MET A 629 2.75 3.39 8.34
N VAL A 630 3.18 2.14 8.18
CA VAL A 630 4.60 1.76 8.34
C VAL A 630 5.07 1.01 7.12
N ASN A 631 6.19 1.45 6.57
CA ASN A 631 6.91 0.77 5.50
C ASN A 631 8.28 0.39 6.03
N TYR A 632 8.72 -0.84 5.75
CA TYR A 632 10.04 -1.32 6.14
C TYR A 632 10.80 -1.83 4.92
N GLN A 633 12.04 -1.41 4.78
CA GLN A 633 12.89 -1.70 3.62
C GLN A 633 14.23 -2.25 4.09
N MET A 634 14.62 -3.40 3.55
CA MET A 634 15.97 -3.95 3.76
C MET A 634 16.88 -3.59 2.57
N HIS A 635 18.11 -3.18 2.88
CA HIS A 635 19.18 -2.77 1.95
C HIS A 635 19.06 -1.36 1.36
N GLY A 636 18.33 -0.45 2.04
CA GLY A 636 18.20 0.97 1.67
C GLY A 636 17.39 1.24 0.38
N SER A 637 17.22 2.52 0.05
CA SER A 637 16.53 2.96 -1.17
C SER A 637 17.44 2.80 -2.40
N PHE A 638 17.25 1.73 -3.17
CA PHE A 638 17.92 1.42 -4.45
C PHE A 638 19.45 1.25 -4.40
N ALA A 639 19.92 0.04 -4.68
CA ALA A 639 21.35 -0.20 -4.90
C ALA A 639 21.84 0.57 -6.16
N PRO A 640 23.11 1.00 -6.21
CA PRO A 640 23.68 1.56 -7.42
C PRO A 640 23.51 0.62 -8.61
N VAL A 641 23.02 1.14 -9.73
CA VAL A 641 22.84 0.36 -10.96
C VAL A 641 23.97 0.69 -11.91
N GLU A 642 24.84 -0.30 -12.15
CA GLU A 642 25.98 -0.17 -13.04
C GLU A 642 25.59 -0.58 -14.47
N PHE A 643 25.63 0.39 -15.39
CA PHE A 643 25.37 0.15 -16.80
C PHE A 643 26.61 -0.36 -17.55
N GLY A 644 27.78 -0.32 -16.92
CA GLY A 644 29.07 -0.57 -17.58
C GLY A 644 29.52 0.62 -18.42
N ASN A 645 30.72 0.52 -19.03
CA ASN A 645 31.26 1.55 -19.94
C ASN A 645 31.29 2.97 -19.36
N ASP A 646 31.78 3.13 -18.12
CA ASP A 646 31.87 4.40 -17.39
C ASP A 646 30.51 5.09 -17.13
N PHE A 647 29.43 4.34 -16.92
CA PHE A 647 28.13 4.91 -16.52
C PHE A 647 27.46 4.08 -15.41
N ARG A 648 27.01 4.75 -14.35
CA ARG A 648 26.12 4.18 -13.33
C ARG A 648 25.13 5.19 -12.77
N PHE A 649 24.02 4.69 -12.24
CA PHE A 649 23.20 5.44 -11.30
C PHE A 649 23.73 5.21 -9.89
N ALA A 650 24.33 6.24 -9.31
CA ALA A 650 25.06 6.13 -8.05
C ALA A 650 24.22 6.49 -6.82
N ARG A 651 23.23 7.36 -7.00
CA ARG A 651 22.32 7.81 -5.93
C ARG A 651 20.93 8.02 -6.49
N TYR A 652 19.94 7.82 -5.65
CA TYR A 652 18.53 8.00 -5.98
C TYR A 652 17.89 8.95 -4.98
N ASP A 653 17.24 10.00 -5.46
CA ASP A 653 16.25 10.72 -4.66
C ASP A 653 14.88 10.27 -5.13
N HIS A 654 14.03 9.83 -4.22
CA HIS A 654 12.69 9.37 -4.55
C HIS A 654 11.67 10.19 -3.78
N PHE A 655 10.58 10.53 -4.46
CA PHE A 655 9.43 11.18 -3.86
C PHE A 655 8.23 10.27 -4.13
N ASN A 656 7.79 9.61 -3.07
CA ASN A 656 6.62 8.74 -3.11
C ASN A 656 5.35 9.54 -3.38
N ALA A 657 4.27 8.82 -3.70
CA ALA A 657 2.95 9.40 -3.71
C ALA A 657 2.68 10.13 -2.38
N ARG A 658 2.07 11.32 -2.44
CA ARG A 658 1.89 12.14 -1.24
C ARG A 658 1.04 11.40 -0.21
N ASN A 659 1.43 11.51 1.05
CA ASN A 659 0.87 10.73 2.14
C ASN A 659 -0.66 10.90 2.30
N GLU A 660 -1.38 9.79 2.41
CA GLU A 660 -2.82 9.72 2.70
C GLU A 660 -3.12 9.58 4.20
N THR A 661 -2.13 9.23 5.01
CA THR A 661 -2.24 9.06 6.46
C THR A 661 -1.90 10.35 7.21
N ASP A 662 -2.13 10.37 8.52
CA ASP A 662 -1.72 11.50 9.36
C ASP A 662 -0.20 11.57 9.47
N PHE A 663 0.44 10.40 9.62
CA PHE A 663 1.86 10.22 9.38
C PHE A 663 2.21 8.79 8.95
N THR A 664 3.32 8.66 8.24
CA THR A 664 3.92 7.39 7.80
C THR A 664 5.33 7.30 8.36
N LEU A 665 5.71 6.12 8.83
CA LEU A 665 7.08 5.79 9.20
C LEU A 665 7.67 4.89 8.11
N ASP A 666 8.63 5.44 7.37
CA ASP A 666 9.47 4.69 6.43
C ASP A 666 10.80 4.33 7.12
N VAL A 667 11.04 3.03 7.30
CA VAL A 667 12.28 2.51 7.88
C VAL A 667 13.14 1.90 6.77
N GLU A 668 14.33 2.44 6.58
CA GLU A 668 15.34 1.93 5.66
C GLU A 668 16.51 1.33 6.43
N GLU A 669 16.71 0.03 6.29
CA GLU A 669 17.82 -0.69 6.89
C GLU A 669 19.01 -0.74 5.93
N ALA A 670 20.16 -0.22 6.39
CA ALA A 670 21.41 -0.25 5.67
C ALA A 670 22.19 -1.57 5.89
N PRO A 671 23.16 -1.91 5.01
CA PRO A 671 23.97 -3.11 5.16
C PRO A 671 24.77 -3.21 6.46
N ASP A 672 25.10 -2.08 7.08
CA ASP A 672 25.79 -2.02 8.37
C ASP A 672 24.84 -2.20 9.59
N ALA A 673 23.56 -2.47 9.31
CA ALA A 673 22.45 -2.56 10.25
C ALA A 673 21.96 -1.23 10.85
N SER A 674 22.45 -0.07 10.40
CA SER A 674 21.82 1.20 10.77
C SER A 674 20.41 1.31 10.17
N LEU A 675 19.48 1.94 10.90
CA LEU A 675 18.09 2.11 10.48
C LEU A 675 17.78 3.60 10.32
N ARG A 676 17.60 4.06 9.08
CA ARG A 676 17.11 5.40 8.79
C ARG A 676 15.58 5.39 8.91
N CYS A 677 15.05 6.12 9.87
CA CYS A 677 13.62 6.25 10.09
C CYS A 677 13.17 7.63 9.60
N VAL A 678 12.32 7.67 8.58
CA VAL A 678 11.75 8.89 8.01
C VAL A 678 10.28 8.96 8.39
N PHE A 679 9.87 10.04 9.05
CA PHE A 679 8.48 10.31 9.36
C PHE A 679 7.94 11.34 8.36
N GLU A 680 7.04 10.90 7.49
CA GLU A 680 6.29 11.77 6.59
C GLU A 680 4.94 12.10 7.21
N PHE A 681 4.63 13.38 7.45
CA PHE A 681 3.45 13.77 8.20
C PHE A 681 2.62 14.85 7.49
N ASP A 682 1.32 14.89 7.77
CA ASP A 682 0.42 15.92 7.26
C ASP A 682 0.74 17.27 7.92
N THR A 683 1.19 18.24 7.12
CA THR A 683 1.52 19.59 7.59
C THR A 683 0.32 20.38 8.10
N ALA A 684 -0.91 19.93 7.80
CA ALA A 684 -2.11 20.49 8.41
C ALA A 684 -2.29 20.05 9.86
N LEU A 685 -1.59 19.00 10.31
CA LEU A 685 -1.68 18.43 11.67
C LEU A 685 -0.41 18.68 12.48
N TYR A 686 0.76 18.50 11.86
CA TYR A 686 2.04 18.50 12.57
C TYR A 686 3.03 19.47 11.93
N ARG A 687 3.98 19.94 12.74
CA ARG A 687 5.11 20.77 12.31
C ARG A 687 6.40 19.96 12.46
N ALA A 688 7.44 20.33 11.71
CA ALA A 688 8.74 19.65 11.74
C ALA A 688 9.32 19.55 13.16
N SER A 689 9.43 20.67 13.88
CA SER A 689 10.04 20.67 15.22
C SER A 689 9.36 19.74 16.25
N PRO A 690 8.01 19.73 16.39
CA PRO A 690 7.33 18.73 17.21
C PRO A 690 7.51 17.28 16.72
N MET A 691 7.56 17.06 15.41
CA MET A 691 7.80 15.72 14.86
C MET A 691 9.25 15.25 15.07
N ASP A 692 10.22 16.17 15.11
CA ASP A 692 11.61 15.84 15.50
C ASP A 692 11.67 15.33 16.95
N GLU A 693 10.82 15.87 17.82
CA GLU A 693 10.69 15.40 19.20
C GLU A 693 10.02 14.02 19.27
N PHE A 694 8.93 13.82 18.53
CA PHE A 694 8.29 12.51 18.41
C PHE A 694 9.28 11.45 17.91
N ALA A 695 10.08 11.78 16.90
CA ALA A 695 11.17 10.98 16.38
C ALA A 695 12.18 10.61 17.48
N ARG A 696 12.66 11.57 18.28
CA ARG A 696 13.56 11.31 19.40
C ARG A 696 12.95 10.39 20.45
N ILE A 697 11.70 10.64 20.84
CA ILE A 697 10.96 9.80 21.81
C ILE A 697 10.84 8.37 21.26
N TYR A 698 10.51 8.21 19.98
CA TYR A 698 10.46 6.91 19.32
C TYR A 698 11.80 6.18 19.33
N SER A 699 12.89 6.87 19.03
CA SER A 699 14.25 6.30 19.12
C SER A 699 14.58 5.83 20.53
N THR A 700 14.31 6.65 21.54
CA THR A 700 14.51 6.28 22.95
C THR A 700 13.66 5.08 23.31
N PHE A 701 12.38 5.11 22.97
CA PHE A 701 11.44 4.03 23.27
C PHE A 701 11.87 2.69 22.67
N VAL A 702 12.29 2.68 21.40
CA VAL A 702 12.84 1.48 20.75
C VAL A 702 14.10 0.98 21.46
N SER A 703 15.02 1.88 21.85
CA SER A 703 16.21 1.47 22.61
C SER A 703 15.83 0.85 23.96
N GLN A 704 14.88 1.44 24.68
CA GLN A 704 14.43 0.96 25.99
C GLN A 704 13.77 -0.41 25.89
N ILE A 705 12.94 -0.66 24.87
CA ILE A 705 12.36 -2.00 24.62
C ILE A 705 13.45 -3.06 24.45
N VAL A 706 14.56 -2.71 23.79
CA VAL A 706 15.66 -3.65 23.52
C VAL A 706 16.62 -3.76 24.71
N ASP A 707 16.60 -2.83 25.67
CA ASP A 707 17.46 -2.80 26.86
C ASP A 707 16.76 -3.32 28.13
N CYS A 708 15.43 -3.31 28.18
CA CYS A 708 14.68 -3.66 29.38
C CYS A 708 14.59 -5.18 29.63
N ASP A 709 14.17 -5.55 30.83
CA ASP A 709 13.76 -6.92 31.14
C ASP A 709 12.54 -7.28 30.27
N ASP A 710 12.53 -8.49 29.70
CA ASP A 710 11.43 -9.00 28.86
C ASP A 710 10.08 -8.97 29.58
N GLN A 711 10.10 -9.07 30.92
CA GLN A 711 8.92 -9.04 31.77
C GLN A 711 8.55 -7.64 32.27
N LEU A 712 9.25 -6.59 31.82
CA LEU A 712 8.90 -5.21 32.17
C LEU A 712 7.50 -4.90 31.65
N GLU A 713 6.66 -4.38 32.54
CA GLU A 713 5.34 -3.89 32.20
C GLU A 713 5.45 -2.81 31.11
N PHE A 714 4.59 -2.90 30.10
CA PHE A 714 4.57 -1.98 28.97
C PHE A 714 4.56 -0.50 29.39
N ASN A 715 3.78 -0.17 30.43
CA ASN A 715 3.67 1.20 30.94
C ASN A 715 4.90 1.68 31.73
N ALA A 716 5.76 0.76 32.15
CA ALA A 716 7.00 1.08 32.87
C ALA A 716 8.17 1.35 31.91
N VAL A 717 8.03 1.04 30.61
CA VAL A 717 9.06 1.35 29.60
C VAL A 717 9.25 2.87 29.50
N PRO A 718 10.45 3.42 29.77
CA PRO A 718 10.69 4.85 29.74
C PRO A 718 10.52 5.46 28.34
N LEU A 719 9.89 6.63 28.27
CA LEU A 719 9.72 7.40 27.03
C LEU A 719 10.80 8.47 26.82
N VAL A 720 11.53 8.81 27.88
CA VAL A 720 12.55 9.85 27.92
C VAL A 720 13.91 9.25 28.26
N SER A 721 14.98 9.85 27.75
CA SER A 721 16.32 9.38 28.08
C SER A 721 16.71 9.78 29.51
N ALA A 722 17.73 9.14 30.09
CA ALA A 722 18.24 9.54 31.41
C ALA A 722 18.75 10.99 31.43
N ASP A 723 19.27 11.48 30.29
CA ASP A 723 19.69 12.87 30.12
C ASP A 723 18.48 13.82 30.12
N ASP A 724 17.38 13.43 29.48
CA ASP A 724 16.12 14.19 29.49
C ASP A 724 15.50 14.19 30.90
N GLU A 725 15.52 13.07 31.62
CA GLU A 725 15.07 13.02 33.02
C GLU A 725 15.91 13.95 33.90
N ALA A 726 17.23 13.96 33.74
CA ALA A 726 18.12 14.86 34.46
C ALA A 726 17.84 16.33 34.12
N LEU A 727 17.56 16.64 32.85
CA LEU A 727 17.19 17.97 32.40
C LEU A 727 15.82 18.40 32.96
N ILE A 728 14.81 17.54 32.90
CA ILE A 728 13.47 17.79 33.45
C ILE A 728 13.58 18.02 34.96
N ALA A 729 14.34 17.19 35.68
CA ALA A 729 14.59 17.35 37.10
C ALA A 729 15.30 18.67 37.41
N ALA A 730 16.31 19.07 36.61
CA ALA A 730 17.00 20.34 36.77
C ALA A 730 16.09 21.55 36.54
N VAL A 731 15.24 21.52 35.50
CA VAL A 731 14.25 22.58 35.22
C VAL A 731 13.20 22.64 36.33
N TYR A 732 12.73 21.49 36.82
CA TYR A 732 11.79 21.43 37.92
C TYR A 732 12.38 22.01 39.21
N LEU A 733 13.64 21.70 39.53
CA LEU A 733 14.36 22.28 40.67
C LEU A 733 14.53 23.80 40.54
N VAL A 734 14.84 24.30 39.35
CA VAL A 734 14.92 25.75 39.08
C VAL A 734 13.54 26.39 39.20
N TRP A 735 12.48 25.76 38.70
CA TRP A 735 11.11 26.26 38.79
C TRP A 735 10.60 26.29 40.23
N VAL A 736 10.82 25.22 40.99
CA VAL A 736 10.52 25.17 42.43
C VAL A 736 11.32 26.24 43.18
N SER A 737 12.61 26.42 42.88
CA SER A 737 13.43 27.47 43.48
C SER A 737 12.93 28.89 43.12
N PHE A 738 12.48 29.10 41.87
CA PHE A 738 11.91 30.36 41.41
C PHE A 738 10.54 30.65 42.06
N CYS A 739 9.68 29.65 42.20
CA CYS A 739 8.40 29.74 42.91
C CYS A 739 8.62 30.00 44.41
N CYS A 740 9.53 29.28 45.07
CA CYS A 740 9.91 29.50 46.47
C CYS A 740 10.54 30.89 46.71
N ASN A 741 11.29 31.44 45.74
CA ASN A 741 11.82 32.81 45.81
C ASN A 741 10.75 33.89 45.56
N LYS A 742 9.68 33.59 44.80
CA LYS A 742 8.52 34.49 44.68
C LYS A 742 7.63 34.46 45.92
N GLU A 743 7.55 33.33 46.63
CA GLU A 743 6.81 33.24 47.90
C GLU A 743 7.47 33.98 49.06
N HIS A 744 8.72 34.44 48.94
CA HIS A 744 9.32 35.36 49.92
C HIS A 744 8.73 36.79 49.89
N ASN A 745 7.72 37.07 49.05
CA ASN A 745 6.99 38.34 49.06
C ASN A 745 5.47 38.23 49.26
N ILE A 746 4.92 37.04 49.55
CA ILE A 746 3.52 36.91 49.96
C ILE A 746 3.44 35.88 51.08
N LEU A 747 3.32 36.38 52.31
CA LEU A 747 2.91 35.59 53.47
C LEU A 747 1.58 34.87 53.20
N THR A 748 1.44 33.69 53.79
CA THR A 748 0.24 32.82 53.96
C THR A 748 -0.20 31.96 52.78
N HIS A 749 0.18 30.67 52.78
CA HIS A 749 -0.70 29.58 53.24
C HIS A 749 0.02 28.22 53.28
N GLN A 750 0.24 27.71 54.50
CA GLN A 750 0.54 26.30 54.77
C GLN A 750 -0.70 25.45 54.46
N SER A 751 -0.71 24.68 53.37
CA SER A 751 -1.65 23.53 53.22
C SER A 751 -1.38 22.54 52.07
N ILE A 752 -0.20 22.49 51.44
CA ILE A 752 0.05 21.55 50.31
C ILE A 752 1.22 20.56 50.58
N ILE A 753 1.84 20.58 51.76
CA ILE A 753 2.92 19.64 52.13
C ILE A 753 2.38 18.54 53.04
N THR A 754 1.46 17.72 52.51
CA THR A 754 1.11 16.40 53.09
C THR A 754 0.29 15.62 52.06
N ASN A 755 0.96 15.03 51.05
CA ASN A 755 0.54 13.79 50.35
C ASN A 755 1.45 13.47 49.14
N ALA A 756 2.77 13.45 49.34
CA ALA A 756 3.73 12.96 48.33
C ALA A 756 4.66 11.87 48.90
N ASN A 757 4.19 11.11 49.89
CA ASN A 757 4.90 9.95 50.46
C ASN A 757 3.94 8.76 50.56
N THR A 758 3.41 8.30 49.44
CA THR A 758 2.91 6.94 49.24
C THR A 758 2.70 6.76 47.75
N VAL A 759 3.71 6.20 47.09
CA VAL A 759 3.69 5.09 46.11
C VAL A 759 5.13 5.03 45.61
N ALA A 760 5.88 4.12 46.22
CA ALA A 760 7.15 3.59 45.75
C ALA A 760 6.87 2.21 45.18
#